data_AF-A0A813A2F3-F1
#
_entry.id   AF-A0A813A2F3-F1
#
_cell.length_a   1.000
_cell.length_b   1.000
_cell.length_c   1.000
_cell.angle_alpha   90.00
_cell.angle_beta   90.00
_cell.angle_gamma   90.00
#
_symmetry.space_group_name_H-M   'P 1'
#
loop_
_entity.id
_entity.type
_entity.pdbx_description
1 polymer ?
#
loop_
_entity_poly.entity_id
_entity_poly.type
_entity_poly.pdbx_seq_one_letter_code
_entity_poly.pdbx_strand_id
1 'polypeptide(L)'
;MANEEGNGSTAHLAAEEDELEGNDFLVKDRSCTDCWCILVFLAALAVFVFVTFLGLQDGNPRKLYLPRDYSGSYCDADSNWGTNYNLQGFPFLSYTMNVTSTTDLVVKELICSYAARDALVGGSSPLLTSTSEQQAYLCHCCLAPCAKCTGSYKTEKLQSGGIQGTISGKMSEITGLGGDLFSPSGSNGELFTEIWSEATMYFHMVCLPDCSTSFATLNGTNTARRWTYEMAPDDPLATYWAVLKTSGPPEIQATINSSFTFLALPESLCPYPASKCIPMPGVELTEGMPGHCSLGLTTTAQDQLGAALSDAFGSLGSQAFQEELASFQTFGSLFGEAFKTGDTFAATAASCLIIGFVYIILLRFLVGVCVWTALLAMLLLFALGGGIVYASSSQCQGTDLLDTSYEMAMAAATSVQQYSTTLVQQTLEGESWEVPSEVLIGDGANYAGMQRRSVEGYNCIQWGLANTLAENYSQANFPDSNLTGNFCRNPYNTSTATDETKAGTIWCFTADEKVTWQECRPIGVIRPLCQNGYAVPDEGVRLLLEYTAYVLWVLGGLYLFLVLCFCGRIRLAIAVNKVAAIFVAQTPQVMLVPVIQALVAVLWIGLWIFCSSFLLSQVPEDYTPKDAYATYAEAFGTPDTPGRCTDKWPTGFTYKDDDNCASVNGTVHCWKCGQPRFAFDWRFACSFFVFLWNNALNIALGQFIIAASVAAWFFTPNRLKGRRG
;
A
#
# COMPACT_ATOMS: atom_id res chain seq x y z
N MET A 1 34.66 -27.22 85.08
CA MET A 1 33.74 -26.72 86.12
C MET A 1 34.07 -25.26 86.38
N ALA A 2 33.01 -24.46 86.56
CA ALA A 2 32.97 -23.05 86.97
C ALA A 2 33.08 -21.94 85.89
N ASN A 3 31.89 -21.54 85.39
CA ASN A 3 31.22 -20.23 85.55
C ASN A 3 31.84 -18.89 85.11
N GLU A 4 31.13 -18.27 84.15
CA GLU A 4 30.37 -16.99 84.23
C GLU A 4 30.98 -15.66 84.76
N GLU A 5 30.85 -14.65 83.87
CA GLU A 5 30.27 -13.30 84.07
C GLU A 5 31.03 -12.12 84.70
N GLY A 6 30.85 -10.95 84.06
CA GLY A 6 30.56 -9.68 84.75
C GLY A 6 31.57 -8.56 84.54
N ASN A 7 31.51 -7.82 83.42
CA ASN A 7 30.79 -6.54 83.25
C ASN A 7 31.57 -5.30 83.73
N GLY A 8 31.92 -4.42 82.79
CA GLY A 8 32.52 -3.11 83.08
C GLY A 8 33.36 -2.49 81.96
N SER A 9 32.89 -2.46 80.71
CA SER A 9 33.62 -1.77 79.63
C SER A 9 32.71 -1.14 78.56
N THR A 10 31.54 -0.64 78.94
CA THR A 10 30.59 0.03 78.02
C THR A 10 30.11 1.37 78.56
N ALA A 11 31.03 2.18 79.08
CA ALA A 11 30.73 3.54 79.56
C ALA A 11 31.57 4.65 78.90
N HIS A 12 32.53 4.32 78.03
CA HIS A 12 33.48 5.30 77.50
C HIS A 12 33.44 5.55 75.99
N LEU A 13 32.48 4.93 75.27
CA LEU A 13 32.25 5.15 73.83
C LEU A 13 30.87 5.78 73.54
N ALA A 14 30.13 6.18 74.57
CA ALA A 14 28.81 6.83 74.46
C ALA A 14 28.89 8.36 74.60
N ALA A 15 30.06 8.96 74.37
CA ALA A 15 30.29 10.40 74.53
C ALA A 15 30.76 11.10 73.23
N GLU A 16 30.73 10.41 72.09
CA GLU A 16 31.15 10.96 70.78
C GLU A 16 30.06 10.79 69.70
N GLU A 17 28.80 10.61 70.11
CA GLU A 17 27.62 10.61 69.20
C GLU A 17 26.65 11.80 69.43
N ASP A 18 26.89 12.65 70.44
CA ASP A 18 25.98 13.76 70.82
C ASP A 18 26.42 15.17 70.34
N GLU A 19 27.43 15.29 69.47
CA GLU A 19 27.90 16.58 68.92
C GLU A 19 27.70 16.76 67.40
N LEU A 20 26.66 16.12 66.83
CA LEU A 20 26.19 16.40 65.48
C LEU A 20 24.69 16.76 65.42
N GLU A 21 24.13 17.23 66.54
CA GLU A 21 22.93 18.08 66.55
C GLU A 21 23.31 19.55 66.28
N GLY A 22 23.94 19.78 65.13
CA GLY A 22 24.17 21.10 64.55
C GLY A 22 23.23 21.29 63.37
N ASN A 23 22.00 21.71 63.66
CA ASN A 23 21.02 22.15 62.68
C ASN A 23 21.59 23.28 61.80
N ASP A 24 21.99 22.97 60.56
CA ASP A 24 21.99 23.96 59.48
C ASP A 24 21.93 23.37 58.06
N PHE A 25 21.18 22.27 57.88
CA PHE A 25 20.56 21.95 56.58
C PHE A 25 19.10 22.38 56.57
N LEU A 26 18.80 23.57 57.09
CA LEU A 26 17.53 24.23 56.85
C LEU A 26 17.49 24.64 55.38
N VAL A 27 16.84 23.76 54.59
CA VAL A 27 15.92 24.09 53.51
C VAL A 27 15.91 25.59 53.21
N LYS A 28 16.69 26.01 52.23
CA LYS A 28 16.43 27.29 51.55
C LYS A 28 14.97 27.20 51.07
N ASP A 29 14.08 28.05 51.60
CA ASP A 29 12.68 28.14 51.18
C ASP A 29 12.63 28.31 49.66
N ARG A 30 12.50 27.19 48.94
CA ARG A 30 12.26 27.20 47.51
C ARG A 30 10.77 27.50 47.37
N SER A 31 10.45 28.78 47.23
CA SER A 31 9.10 29.19 46.82
C SER A 31 8.79 28.53 45.47
N CYS A 32 7.56 28.05 45.32
CA CYS A 32 7.12 27.39 44.10
C CYS A 32 7.13 28.43 42.96
N THR A 33 8.12 28.37 42.09
CA THR A 33 8.27 29.29 40.95
C THR A 33 7.22 29.07 39.86
N ASP A 34 6.44 27.99 39.94
CA ASP A 34 5.55 27.51 38.88
C ASP A 34 4.05 27.80 39.13
N CYS A 35 3.69 28.67 40.08
CA CYS A 35 2.28 29.03 40.33
C CYS A 35 1.58 29.58 39.07
N TRP A 36 2.32 30.29 38.20
CA TRP A 36 1.80 30.75 36.92
C TRP A 36 1.44 29.60 35.97
N CYS A 37 2.25 28.54 35.94
CA CYS A 37 2.04 27.37 35.08
C CYS A 37 0.73 26.64 35.42
N ILE A 38 0.34 26.61 36.70
CA ILE A 38 -0.94 26.04 37.14
C ILE A 38 -2.13 26.84 36.59
N LEU A 39 -2.04 28.18 36.59
CA LEU A 39 -3.11 29.03 36.03
C LEU A 39 -3.27 28.81 34.52
N VAL A 40 -2.16 28.72 33.79
CA VAL A 40 -2.20 28.44 32.34
C VAL A 40 -2.79 27.06 32.06
N PHE A 41 -2.45 26.06 32.87
CA PHE A 41 -3.02 24.71 32.74
C PHE A 41 -4.53 24.68 32.99
N LEU A 42 -5.02 25.36 34.03
CA LEU A 42 -6.46 25.46 34.29
C LEU A 42 -7.21 26.19 33.17
N ALA A 43 -6.61 27.23 32.60
CA ALA A 43 -7.16 27.91 31.42
C ALA A 43 -7.23 26.96 30.21
N ALA A 44 -6.19 26.15 29.98
CA ALA A 44 -6.17 25.17 28.90
C ALA A 44 -7.28 24.09 29.06
N LEU A 45 -7.54 23.64 30.30
CA LEU A 45 -8.66 22.73 30.59
C LEU A 45 -10.02 23.38 30.30
N ALA A 46 -10.19 24.67 30.64
CA ALA A 46 -11.43 25.40 30.31
C ALA A 46 -11.63 25.51 28.79
N VAL A 47 -10.57 25.79 28.04
CA VAL A 47 -10.60 25.80 26.57
C VAL A 47 -10.98 24.43 26.00
N PHE A 48 -10.43 23.34 26.55
CA PHE A 48 -10.79 21.98 26.13
C PHE A 48 -12.28 21.70 26.31
N VAL A 49 -12.86 22.05 27.46
CA VAL A 49 -14.29 21.87 27.72
C VAL A 49 -15.13 22.70 26.74
N PHE A 50 -14.74 23.95 26.51
CA PHE A 50 -15.43 24.84 25.57
C PHE A 50 -15.42 24.30 24.14
N VAL A 51 -14.24 23.91 23.62
CA VAL A 51 -14.10 23.37 22.27
C VAL A 51 -14.86 22.06 22.10
N THR A 52 -14.82 21.19 23.11
CA THR A 52 -15.57 19.93 23.11
C THR A 52 -17.08 20.17 23.04
N PHE A 53 -17.59 21.17 23.76
CA PHE A 53 -19.00 21.51 23.73
C PHE A 53 -19.46 21.98 22.34
N LEU A 54 -18.66 22.81 21.66
CA LEU A 54 -18.91 23.18 20.26
C LEU A 54 -18.86 21.94 19.33
N GLY A 55 -17.91 21.02 19.60
CA GLY A 55 -17.79 19.75 18.91
C GLY A 55 -19.06 18.89 18.95
N LEU A 56 -19.69 18.82 20.13
CA LEU A 56 -20.86 17.99 20.41
C LEU A 56 -22.14 18.49 19.75
N GLN A 57 -22.24 19.78 19.41
CA GLN A 57 -23.45 20.34 18.77
C GLN A 57 -23.53 19.97 17.29
N ASP A 58 -22.42 20.04 16.57
CA ASP A 58 -22.39 19.86 15.11
C ASP A 58 -21.84 18.49 14.68
N GLY A 59 -21.14 17.78 15.57
CA GLY A 59 -20.46 16.52 15.26
C GLY A 59 -21.39 15.32 15.19
N ASN A 60 -21.21 14.47 14.17
CA ASN A 60 -21.88 13.16 14.09
C ASN A 60 -20.83 12.04 13.99
N PRO A 61 -20.54 11.33 15.11
CA PRO A 61 -19.50 10.31 15.13
C PRO A 61 -19.84 9.10 14.24
N ARG A 62 -21.09 8.93 13.80
CA ARG A 62 -21.47 7.84 12.87
C ARG A 62 -20.72 7.91 11.54
N LYS A 63 -20.44 9.12 11.04
CA LYS A 63 -19.69 9.34 9.79
C LYS A 63 -18.26 8.75 9.83
N LEU A 64 -17.70 8.57 11.04
CA LEU A 64 -16.35 8.02 11.21
C LEU A 64 -16.26 6.50 11.03
N TYR A 65 -17.38 5.77 11.07
CA TYR A 65 -17.37 4.31 10.87
C TYR A 65 -18.34 3.83 9.79
N LEU A 66 -19.34 4.63 9.38
CA LEU A 66 -20.23 4.30 8.26
C LEU A 66 -19.45 4.10 6.95
N PRO A 67 -19.84 3.10 6.13
CA PRO A 67 -19.23 2.88 4.84
C PRO A 67 -19.60 3.98 3.85
N ARG A 68 -18.81 4.11 2.77
CA ARG A 68 -18.99 5.11 1.72
C ARG A 68 -19.00 4.47 0.34
N ASP A 69 -19.81 5.02 -0.54
CA ASP A 69 -19.87 4.62 -1.96
C ASP A 69 -18.66 5.14 -2.77
N TYR A 70 -18.67 4.89 -4.08
CA TYR A 70 -17.64 5.35 -5.02
C TYR A 70 -17.48 6.87 -5.09
N SER A 71 -18.48 7.65 -4.67
CA SER A 71 -18.47 9.13 -4.69
C SER A 71 -18.06 9.74 -3.34
N GLY A 72 -18.08 8.94 -2.28
CA GLY A 72 -17.79 9.35 -0.90
C GLY A 72 -19.02 9.67 -0.08
N SER A 73 -20.20 9.38 -0.61
CA SER A 73 -21.48 9.47 0.08
C SER A 73 -21.58 8.35 1.12
N TYR A 74 -22.05 8.69 2.33
CA TYR A 74 -22.22 7.74 3.42
C TYR A 74 -23.47 6.88 3.19
N CYS A 75 -23.32 5.57 3.31
CA CYS A 75 -24.45 4.65 3.35
C CYS A 75 -25.28 4.90 4.63
N ASP A 76 -26.61 4.71 4.54
CA ASP A 76 -27.58 5.01 5.61
C ASP A 76 -27.59 6.47 6.10
N ALA A 77 -27.24 7.41 5.22
CA ALA A 77 -27.34 8.85 5.48
C ALA A 77 -28.49 9.47 4.68
N ASP A 78 -29.20 10.41 5.33
CA ASP A 78 -30.32 11.18 4.79
C ASP A 78 -29.86 12.28 3.81
N SER A 79 -28.68 12.84 4.05
CA SER A 79 -28.06 13.88 3.23
C SER A 79 -26.57 13.61 3.05
N ASN A 80 -26.11 13.68 1.80
CA ASN A 80 -24.72 13.43 1.42
C ASN A 80 -24.12 14.62 0.69
N TRP A 81 -22.79 14.72 0.74
CA TRP A 81 -22.08 15.80 0.09
C TRP A 81 -21.95 15.53 -1.40
N GLY A 82 -22.25 16.55 -2.22
CA GLY A 82 -22.03 16.50 -3.67
C GLY A 82 -23.01 15.64 -4.46
N THR A 83 -23.86 14.86 -3.79
CA THR A 83 -24.88 14.00 -4.42
C THR A 83 -26.28 14.30 -3.86
N ASN A 84 -27.30 14.17 -4.70
CA ASN A 84 -28.71 14.33 -4.29
C ASN A 84 -29.36 12.98 -3.95
N TYR A 85 -28.57 11.91 -3.78
CA TYR A 85 -29.09 10.57 -3.48
C TYR A 85 -29.46 10.48 -2.01
N ASN A 86 -30.70 10.09 -1.73
CA ASN A 86 -31.13 9.71 -0.39
C ASN A 86 -30.75 8.24 -0.17
N LEU A 87 -29.75 7.99 0.67
CA LEU A 87 -29.22 6.65 0.97
C LEU A 87 -29.76 6.09 2.30
N GLN A 88 -30.76 6.74 2.89
CA GLN A 88 -31.40 6.27 4.11
C GLN A 88 -32.11 4.93 3.85
N GLY A 89 -31.83 3.90 4.66
CA GLY A 89 -32.34 2.55 4.45
C GLY A 89 -31.48 1.67 3.53
N PHE A 90 -30.30 2.16 3.11
CA PHE A 90 -29.28 1.40 2.37
C PHE A 90 -27.99 1.29 3.21
N PRO A 91 -27.93 0.44 4.25
CA PRO A 91 -26.82 0.42 5.20
C PRO A 91 -25.62 -0.42 4.79
N PHE A 92 -25.72 -1.23 3.73
CA PHE A 92 -24.66 -2.14 3.33
C PHE A 92 -23.87 -1.60 2.14
N LEU A 93 -22.55 -1.58 2.26
CA LEU A 93 -21.64 -1.38 1.14
C LEU A 93 -21.53 -2.67 0.34
N SER A 94 -21.79 -2.58 -0.96
CA SER A 94 -21.72 -3.66 -1.91
C SER A 94 -20.92 -3.27 -3.14
N TYR A 95 -20.64 -4.24 -4.00
CA TYR A 95 -19.85 -4.07 -5.21
C TYR A 95 -20.66 -4.48 -6.45
N THR A 96 -20.71 -3.58 -7.42
CA THR A 96 -21.31 -3.80 -8.74
C THR A 96 -20.23 -3.74 -9.82
N MET A 97 -20.51 -4.25 -11.01
CA MET A 97 -19.55 -4.27 -12.11
C MET A 97 -19.28 -2.86 -12.64
N ASN A 98 -18.01 -2.50 -12.78
CA ASN A 98 -17.56 -1.35 -13.56
C ASN A 98 -17.51 -1.74 -15.03
N VAL A 99 -18.61 -1.50 -15.75
CA VAL A 99 -18.76 -1.95 -17.13
C VAL A 99 -17.71 -1.34 -18.06
N THR A 100 -17.28 -0.10 -17.80
CA THR A 100 -16.25 0.57 -18.60
C THR A 100 -14.95 -0.23 -18.60
N SER A 101 -14.47 -0.64 -17.43
CA SER A 101 -13.25 -1.44 -17.31
C SER A 101 -13.45 -2.88 -17.80
N THR A 102 -14.57 -3.52 -17.44
CA THR A 102 -14.82 -4.94 -17.80
C THR A 102 -14.99 -5.14 -19.30
N THR A 103 -15.54 -4.17 -20.02
CA THR A 103 -15.76 -4.27 -21.48
C THR A 103 -14.64 -3.66 -22.32
N ASP A 104 -13.70 -2.91 -21.71
CA ASP A 104 -12.67 -2.13 -22.40
C ASP A 104 -11.90 -2.95 -23.45
N LEU A 105 -11.43 -4.14 -23.07
CA LEU A 105 -10.66 -5.00 -23.96
C LEU A 105 -11.50 -5.53 -25.14
N VAL A 106 -12.76 -5.90 -24.90
CA VAL A 106 -13.67 -6.38 -25.94
C VAL A 106 -14.09 -5.24 -26.89
N VAL A 107 -14.31 -4.05 -26.34
CA VAL A 107 -14.61 -2.83 -27.11
C VAL A 107 -13.41 -2.45 -27.98
N LYS A 108 -12.19 -2.44 -27.43
CA LYS A 108 -10.95 -2.19 -28.19
C LYS A 108 -10.71 -3.24 -29.26
N GLU A 109 -10.96 -4.52 -28.97
CA GLU A 109 -10.87 -5.60 -29.95
C GLU A 109 -11.87 -5.39 -31.13
N LEU A 110 -13.08 -4.90 -30.85
CA LEU A 110 -14.06 -4.57 -31.88
C LEU A 110 -13.64 -3.34 -32.70
N ILE A 111 -13.32 -2.21 -32.05
CA ILE A 111 -13.00 -0.93 -32.70
C ILE A 111 -11.69 -1.01 -33.49
N CYS A 112 -10.70 -1.73 -32.99
CA CYS A 112 -9.39 -1.87 -33.62
C CYS A 112 -9.27 -3.15 -34.48
N SER A 113 -10.38 -3.84 -34.75
CA SER A 113 -10.44 -4.99 -35.65
C SER A 113 -10.13 -4.61 -37.11
N TYR A 114 -9.78 -5.61 -37.92
CA TYR A 114 -9.55 -5.40 -39.35
C TYR A 114 -10.81 -4.91 -40.07
N ALA A 115 -11.98 -5.43 -39.71
CA ALA A 115 -13.25 -5.02 -40.30
C ALA A 115 -13.67 -3.60 -39.90
N ALA A 116 -13.43 -3.17 -38.64
CA ALA A 116 -13.64 -1.78 -38.25
C ALA A 116 -12.66 -0.83 -38.95
N ARG A 117 -11.39 -1.22 -39.07
CA ARG A 117 -10.38 -0.46 -39.83
C ARG A 117 -10.77 -0.30 -41.30
N ASP A 118 -11.22 -1.36 -41.95
CA ASP A 118 -11.64 -1.31 -43.36
C ASP A 118 -12.87 -0.41 -43.56
N ALA A 119 -13.80 -0.37 -42.59
CA ALA A 119 -14.94 0.56 -42.65
C ALA A 119 -14.54 2.03 -42.38
N LEU A 120 -13.65 2.27 -41.43
CA LEU A 120 -13.30 3.63 -40.98
C LEU A 120 -12.27 4.31 -41.88
N VAL A 121 -11.21 3.60 -42.27
CA VAL A 121 -10.05 4.14 -43.00
C VAL A 121 -9.87 3.47 -44.36
N GLY A 122 -10.29 2.20 -44.50
CA GLY A 122 -10.20 1.43 -45.72
C GLY A 122 -11.44 1.51 -46.63
N GLY A 123 -11.58 0.53 -47.52
CA GLY A 123 -12.72 0.43 -48.43
C GLY A 123 -12.77 1.42 -49.61
N SER A 124 -13.77 1.24 -50.48
CA SER A 124 -14.05 2.14 -51.61
C SER A 124 -14.71 3.46 -51.20
N SER A 125 -15.22 3.55 -49.97
CA SER A 125 -15.83 4.74 -49.35
C SER A 125 -15.57 4.74 -47.83
N PRO A 126 -14.45 5.31 -47.35
CA PRO A 126 -14.14 5.35 -45.92
C PRO A 126 -15.13 6.23 -45.15
N LEU A 127 -15.51 5.81 -43.95
CA LEU A 127 -16.40 6.59 -43.07
C LEU A 127 -15.71 7.83 -42.49
N LEU A 128 -14.39 7.78 -42.28
CA LEU A 128 -13.60 8.94 -41.88
C LEU A 128 -13.14 9.70 -43.13
N THR A 129 -13.50 10.97 -43.22
CA THR A 129 -13.24 11.79 -44.43
C THR A 129 -11.93 12.55 -44.37
N SER A 130 -11.38 12.82 -43.18
CA SER A 130 -10.13 13.57 -43.01
C SER A 130 -8.93 12.65 -42.79
N THR A 131 -7.80 12.96 -43.44
CA THR A 131 -6.55 12.19 -43.26
C THR A 131 -6.01 12.29 -41.83
N SER A 132 -6.26 13.40 -41.13
CA SER A 132 -5.86 13.59 -39.74
C SER A 132 -6.63 12.68 -38.77
N GLU A 133 -7.95 12.52 -38.95
CA GLU A 133 -8.76 11.60 -38.11
C GLU A 133 -8.37 10.15 -38.38
N GLN A 134 -8.10 9.80 -39.64
CA GLN A 134 -7.63 8.46 -40.00
C GLN A 134 -6.29 8.12 -39.33
N GLN A 135 -5.32 9.04 -39.33
CA GLN A 135 -4.04 8.84 -38.66
C GLN A 135 -4.18 8.80 -37.13
N ALA A 136 -5.05 9.64 -36.56
CA ALA A 136 -5.35 9.63 -35.13
C ALA A 136 -5.94 8.26 -34.71
N TYR A 137 -6.92 7.74 -35.45
CA TYR A 137 -7.49 6.41 -35.21
C TYR A 137 -6.42 5.30 -35.23
N LEU A 138 -5.53 5.30 -36.24
CA LEU A 138 -4.47 4.28 -36.35
C LEU A 138 -3.48 4.32 -35.18
N CYS A 139 -3.14 5.51 -34.68
CA CYS A 139 -2.30 5.67 -33.49
C CYS A 139 -3.06 5.27 -32.21
N HIS A 140 -4.32 5.67 -32.03
CA HIS A 140 -5.12 5.31 -30.85
C HIS A 140 -5.36 3.79 -30.73
N CYS A 141 -5.48 3.09 -31.86
CA CYS A 141 -5.58 1.65 -31.90
C CYS A 141 -4.22 0.91 -31.87
N CYS A 142 -3.09 1.62 -31.73
CA CYS A 142 -1.73 1.08 -31.83
C CYS A 142 -1.52 0.17 -33.06
N LEU A 143 -2.22 0.48 -34.15
CA LEU A 143 -2.06 -0.16 -35.46
C LEU A 143 -0.90 0.50 -36.25
N ALA A 144 -0.47 1.69 -35.82
CA ALA A 144 0.74 2.37 -36.26
C ALA A 144 1.57 2.79 -35.02
N PRO A 145 2.92 2.73 -35.10
CA PRO A 145 3.78 3.19 -34.01
C PRO A 145 3.62 4.70 -33.81
N CYS A 146 3.42 5.11 -32.56
CA CYS A 146 3.38 6.51 -32.15
C CYS A 146 3.78 6.62 -30.67
N ALA A 147 4.15 7.82 -30.20
CA ALA A 147 4.63 8.06 -28.83
C ALA A 147 3.67 7.63 -27.71
N LYS A 148 2.38 7.38 -28.03
CA LYS A 148 1.36 6.92 -27.07
C LYS A 148 1.25 5.39 -26.97
N CYS A 149 1.93 4.64 -27.83
CA CYS A 149 1.83 3.18 -27.91
C CYS A 149 3.11 2.52 -27.42
N THR A 150 2.98 1.66 -26.42
CA THR A 150 4.07 0.85 -25.87
C THR A 150 4.15 -0.56 -26.48
N GLY A 151 3.12 -0.98 -27.22
CA GLY A 151 3.04 -2.26 -27.92
C GLY A 151 1.70 -2.44 -28.65
N SER A 152 1.62 -3.37 -29.60
CA SER A 152 0.36 -3.73 -30.26
C SER A 152 -0.55 -4.52 -29.30
N TYR A 153 -1.85 -4.27 -29.31
CA TYR A 153 -2.80 -5.03 -28.49
C TYR A 153 -2.77 -6.53 -28.82
N LYS A 154 -2.77 -7.38 -27.78
CA LYS A 154 -2.91 -8.85 -27.90
C LYS A 154 -4.36 -9.21 -28.30
N THR A 155 -4.76 -8.87 -29.53
CA THR A 155 -6.12 -9.07 -30.04
C THR A 155 -6.12 -10.06 -31.19
N GLU A 156 -7.19 -10.84 -31.32
CA GLU A 156 -7.38 -11.68 -32.51
C GLU A 156 -7.68 -10.80 -33.72
N LYS A 157 -7.09 -11.13 -34.88
CA LYS A 157 -7.35 -10.41 -36.14
C LYS A 157 -8.75 -10.74 -36.66
N LEU A 158 -9.77 -10.07 -36.16
CA LEU A 158 -11.16 -10.29 -36.57
C LEU A 158 -11.44 -9.73 -37.98
N GLN A 159 -11.87 -10.61 -38.89
CA GLN A 159 -12.35 -10.28 -40.25
C GLN A 159 -13.89 -10.10 -40.28
N SER A 160 -14.44 -9.60 -41.40
CA SER A 160 -15.85 -9.21 -41.63
C SER A 160 -16.85 -10.38 -41.65
N GLY A 161 -16.83 -11.21 -40.61
CA GLY A 161 -17.69 -12.39 -40.43
C GLY A 161 -17.40 -13.13 -39.13
N GLY A 162 -16.23 -12.91 -38.53
CA GLY A 162 -15.88 -13.41 -37.19
C GLY A 162 -16.38 -12.52 -36.05
N ILE A 163 -16.71 -11.24 -36.33
CA ILE A 163 -17.13 -10.26 -35.32
C ILE A 163 -18.38 -10.73 -34.57
N GLN A 164 -19.43 -11.10 -35.31
CA GLN A 164 -20.71 -11.44 -34.68
C GLN A 164 -20.60 -12.68 -33.77
N GLY A 165 -19.80 -13.68 -34.15
CA GLY A 165 -19.59 -14.89 -33.33
C GLY A 165 -18.70 -14.62 -32.12
N THR A 166 -17.50 -14.07 -32.33
CA THR A 166 -16.51 -13.89 -31.27
C THR A 166 -16.92 -12.81 -30.28
N ILE A 167 -17.31 -11.62 -30.75
CA ILE A 167 -17.67 -10.50 -29.86
C ILE A 167 -18.99 -10.77 -29.15
N SER A 168 -20.00 -11.32 -29.83
CA SER A 168 -21.26 -11.64 -29.14
C SER A 168 -21.09 -12.80 -28.17
N GLY A 169 -20.22 -13.78 -28.43
CA GLY A 169 -19.87 -14.82 -27.48
C GLY A 169 -19.23 -14.24 -26.21
N LYS A 170 -18.16 -13.45 -26.37
CA LYS A 170 -17.49 -12.75 -25.26
C LYS A 170 -18.46 -11.86 -24.46
N MET A 171 -19.26 -11.07 -25.16
CA MET A 171 -20.24 -10.19 -24.51
C MET A 171 -21.39 -10.96 -23.87
N SER A 172 -21.77 -12.14 -24.36
CA SER A 172 -22.84 -12.95 -23.74
C SER A 172 -22.44 -13.48 -22.36
N GLU A 173 -21.15 -13.68 -22.11
CA GLU A 173 -20.62 -14.05 -20.79
C GLU A 173 -20.56 -12.83 -19.85
N ILE A 174 -20.21 -11.65 -20.37
CA ILE A 174 -20.10 -10.39 -19.61
C ILE A 174 -21.49 -9.79 -19.29
N THR A 175 -22.44 -9.91 -20.22
CA THR A 175 -23.84 -9.43 -20.07
C THR A 175 -24.75 -10.50 -19.47
N GLY A 176 -24.31 -11.75 -19.50
CA GLY A 176 -25.06 -12.90 -19.02
C GLY A 176 -25.19 -12.94 -17.50
N LEU A 177 -26.01 -13.85 -16.99
CA LEU A 177 -26.14 -14.12 -15.55
C LEU A 177 -25.49 -15.46 -15.16
N GLY A 178 -24.64 -16.02 -16.04
CA GLY A 178 -23.97 -17.31 -15.88
C GLY A 178 -22.58 -17.20 -15.23
N GLY A 179 -21.96 -18.35 -14.94
CA GLY A 179 -20.63 -18.45 -14.35
C GLY A 179 -19.48 -18.52 -15.36
N ASP A 180 -19.80 -18.63 -16.66
CA ASP A 180 -18.83 -18.92 -17.73
C ASP A 180 -17.75 -17.84 -17.88
N LEU A 181 -18.01 -16.63 -17.38
CA LEU A 181 -17.10 -15.49 -17.43
C LEU A 181 -15.74 -15.76 -16.80
N PHE A 182 -15.69 -16.58 -15.75
CA PHE A 182 -14.45 -16.93 -15.05
C PHE A 182 -13.85 -18.25 -15.54
N SER A 183 -14.53 -18.96 -16.44
CA SER A 183 -14.08 -20.25 -16.93
C SER A 183 -12.95 -20.08 -17.96
N PRO A 184 -11.80 -20.79 -17.80
CA PRO A 184 -10.74 -20.81 -18.82
C PRO A 184 -11.20 -21.35 -20.18
N SER A 185 -12.31 -22.10 -20.21
CA SER A 185 -12.93 -22.63 -21.43
C SER A 185 -14.01 -21.72 -22.04
N GLY A 186 -14.28 -20.58 -21.41
CA GLY A 186 -15.21 -19.57 -21.90
C GLY A 186 -14.68 -18.84 -23.14
N SER A 187 -15.57 -18.09 -23.79
CA SER A 187 -15.30 -17.22 -24.94
C SER A 187 -14.29 -16.13 -24.59
N ASN A 188 -14.23 -15.72 -23.32
CA ASN A 188 -13.23 -14.77 -22.81
C ASN A 188 -11.92 -15.44 -22.35
N GLY A 189 -11.83 -16.77 -22.33
CA GLY A 189 -10.63 -17.50 -21.90
C GLY A 189 -10.17 -17.12 -20.49
N GLU A 190 -8.87 -16.85 -20.32
CA GLU A 190 -8.27 -16.48 -19.03
C GLU A 190 -8.35 -14.98 -18.71
N LEU A 191 -9.06 -14.18 -19.51
CA LEU A 191 -9.08 -12.71 -19.41
C LEU A 191 -9.50 -12.20 -18.02
N PHE A 192 -10.44 -12.90 -17.38
CA PHE A 192 -11.00 -12.51 -16.08
C PHE A 192 -10.44 -13.32 -14.91
N THR A 193 -9.41 -14.14 -15.12
CA THR A 193 -8.78 -14.93 -14.06
C THR A 193 -8.03 -14.06 -13.05
N GLU A 194 -7.41 -12.96 -13.52
CA GLU A 194 -6.63 -12.03 -12.68
C GLU A 194 -7.45 -10.85 -12.15
N ILE A 195 -8.76 -10.80 -12.41
CA ILE A 195 -9.64 -9.67 -12.05
C ILE A 195 -9.57 -9.26 -10.56
N TRP A 196 -9.26 -10.22 -9.69
CA TRP A 196 -9.15 -10.02 -8.24
C TRP A 196 -7.88 -9.30 -7.81
N SER A 197 -6.81 -9.38 -8.61
CA SER A 197 -5.59 -8.60 -8.35
C SER A 197 -5.82 -7.09 -8.58
N GLU A 198 -6.81 -6.74 -9.40
CA GLU A 198 -7.17 -5.36 -9.76
C GLU A 198 -8.66 -5.09 -9.49
N ALA A 199 -9.19 -5.66 -8.40
CA ALA A 199 -10.61 -5.63 -8.09
C ALA A 199 -11.23 -4.21 -8.07
N THR A 200 -10.47 -3.21 -7.65
CA THR A 200 -10.90 -1.81 -7.59
C THR A 200 -11.13 -1.18 -8.97
N MET A 201 -10.54 -1.75 -10.02
CA MET A 201 -10.74 -1.31 -11.41
C MET A 201 -12.05 -1.85 -11.99
N TYR A 202 -12.40 -3.09 -11.66
CA TYR A 202 -13.54 -3.82 -12.25
C TYR A 202 -14.84 -3.71 -11.47
N PHE A 203 -14.82 -3.12 -10.27
CA PHE A 203 -15.99 -2.97 -9.43
C PHE A 203 -16.24 -1.52 -8.99
N HIS A 204 -17.52 -1.16 -8.87
CA HIS A 204 -18.00 0.07 -8.25
C HIS A 204 -18.53 -0.22 -6.85
N MET A 205 -18.21 0.66 -5.91
CA MET A 205 -18.73 0.60 -4.55
C MET A 205 -20.08 1.30 -4.47
N VAL A 206 -21.15 0.58 -4.10
CA VAL A 206 -22.52 1.11 -4.02
C VAL A 206 -23.22 0.69 -2.73
N CYS A 207 -24.13 1.52 -2.23
CA CYS A 207 -24.95 1.17 -1.06
C CYS A 207 -26.20 0.39 -1.46
N LEU A 208 -26.48 -0.73 -0.79
CA LEU A 208 -27.64 -1.61 -0.98
C LEU A 208 -28.43 -1.78 0.35
N PRO A 209 -29.72 -2.16 0.29
CA PRO A 209 -30.54 -2.37 1.49
C PRO A 209 -30.18 -3.67 2.23
N ASP A 210 -29.70 -4.67 1.50
CA ASP A 210 -29.27 -5.96 2.02
C ASP A 210 -28.19 -6.58 1.12
N CYS A 211 -27.44 -7.54 1.65
CA CYS A 211 -26.47 -8.33 0.88
C CYS A 211 -27.10 -9.57 0.23
N SER A 212 -28.40 -9.81 0.44
CA SER A 212 -29.14 -10.97 -0.08
C SER A 212 -29.75 -10.75 -1.46
N THR A 213 -29.65 -9.52 -1.97
CA THR A 213 -30.10 -9.11 -3.29
C THR A 213 -29.35 -9.91 -4.34
N SER A 214 -29.92 -11.06 -4.72
CA SER A 214 -29.25 -12.03 -5.58
C SER A 214 -29.39 -11.65 -7.05
N PHE A 215 -28.34 -11.93 -7.79
CA PHE A 215 -28.17 -11.72 -9.23
C PHE A 215 -29.18 -12.56 -10.04
N ALA A 216 -29.65 -13.68 -9.46
CA ALA A 216 -30.68 -14.56 -10.02
C ALA A 216 -32.09 -13.96 -9.97
N THR A 217 -32.37 -13.05 -9.02
CA THR A 217 -33.70 -12.44 -8.84
C THR A 217 -34.10 -11.48 -9.98
N LEU A 218 -33.12 -11.06 -10.80
CA LEU A 218 -33.35 -10.22 -11.99
C LEU A 218 -33.84 -11.03 -13.20
N ASN A 219 -33.73 -12.36 -13.15
CA ASN A 219 -34.11 -13.20 -14.28
C ASN A 219 -35.65 -13.32 -14.37
N GLY A 220 -36.25 -12.63 -15.34
CA GLY A 220 -37.69 -12.72 -15.63
C GLY A 220 -38.60 -11.75 -14.88
N THR A 221 -38.07 -10.78 -14.14
CA THR A 221 -38.86 -9.72 -13.49
C THR A 221 -38.96 -8.48 -14.38
N ASN A 222 -40.17 -7.94 -14.58
CA ASN A 222 -40.42 -6.71 -15.37
C ASN A 222 -39.86 -5.42 -14.73
N THR A 223 -39.07 -5.54 -13.66
CA THR A 223 -38.55 -4.44 -12.84
C THR A 223 -37.06 -4.17 -13.09
N ALA A 224 -36.35 -5.03 -13.84
CA ALA A 224 -34.96 -4.80 -14.19
C ALA A 224 -34.79 -3.63 -15.17
N ARG A 225 -33.82 -2.75 -14.91
CA ARG A 225 -33.47 -1.65 -15.81
C ARG A 225 -32.60 -2.19 -16.93
N ARG A 226 -32.81 -1.72 -18.18
CA ARG A 226 -31.91 -2.01 -19.30
C ARG A 226 -31.00 -0.82 -19.53
N TRP A 227 -29.72 -1.08 -19.68
CA TRP A 227 -28.74 -0.05 -20.01
C TRP A 227 -27.86 -0.54 -21.14
N THR A 228 -27.71 0.27 -22.18
CA THR A 228 -26.84 -0.04 -23.31
C THR A 228 -25.54 0.72 -23.13
N TYR A 229 -24.42 0.01 -23.27
CA TYR A 229 -23.10 0.59 -23.08
C TYR A 229 -22.82 1.70 -24.08
N GLU A 230 -22.31 2.80 -23.53
CA GLU A 230 -21.73 3.90 -24.27
C GLU A 230 -20.36 4.17 -23.69
N MET A 231 -19.38 4.37 -24.57
CA MET A 231 -18.03 4.64 -24.14
C MET A 231 -17.93 6.04 -23.56
N ALA A 232 -17.07 6.21 -22.56
CA ALA A 232 -16.94 7.47 -21.85
C ALA A 232 -16.56 8.60 -22.82
N PRO A 233 -17.17 9.81 -22.73
CA PRO A 233 -16.97 10.85 -23.73
C PRO A 233 -15.55 11.43 -23.79
N ASP A 234 -14.75 11.21 -22.74
CA ASP A 234 -13.34 11.59 -22.65
C ASP A 234 -12.39 10.57 -23.30
N ASP A 235 -12.87 9.36 -23.62
CA ASP A 235 -12.05 8.34 -24.27
C ASP A 235 -11.74 8.74 -25.72
N PRO A 236 -10.45 8.71 -26.16
CA PRO A 236 -10.09 9.06 -27.53
C PRO A 236 -10.76 8.21 -28.61
N LEU A 237 -11.22 7.00 -28.28
CA LEU A 237 -11.91 6.13 -29.23
C LEU A 237 -13.43 6.44 -29.34
N ALA A 238 -13.99 7.33 -28.50
CA ALA A 238 -15.44 7.50 -28.34
C ALA A 238 -16.12 8.00 -29.60
N THR A 239 -15.45 8.89 -30.32
CA THR A 239 -15.91 9.38 -31.62
C THR A 239 -16.03 8.24 -32.64
N TYR A 240 -15.06 7.32 -32.69
CA TYR A 240 -15.09 6.21 -33.64
C TYR A 240 -16.15 5.17 -33.28
N TRP A 241 -16.35 4.90 -31.99
CA TRP A 241 -17.45 4.06 -31.51
C TRP A 241 -18.82 4.61 -31.96
N ALA A 242 -19.05 5.91 -31.79
CA ALA A 242 -20.30 6.56 -32.21
C ALA A 242 -20.52 6.49 -33.74
N VAL A 243 -19.46 6.65 -34.53
CA VAL A 243 -19.51 6.51 -36.00
C VAL A 243 -19.84 5.06 -36.39
N LEU A 244 -19.19 4.06 -35.79
CA LEU A 244 -19.46 2.65 -36.06
C LEU A 244 -20.88 2.24 -35.65
N LYS A 245 -21.39 2.75 -34.53
CA LYS A 245 -22.76 2.49 -34.03
C LYS A 245 -23.84 2.99 -34.99
N THR A 246 -23.61 4.14 -35.65
CA THR A 246 -24.62 4.82 -36.49
C THR A 246 -24.46 4.56 -37.98
N SER A 247 -23.22 4.47 -38.47
CA SER A 247 -22.88 4.46 -39.89
C SER A 247 -21.98 3.27 -40.28
N GLY A 248 -21.65 2.38 -39.34
CA GLY A 248 -20.81 1.20 -39.60
C GLY A 248 -21.48 0.15 -40.50
N PRO A 249 -20.78 -0.92 -40.88
CA PRO A 249 -21.38 -2.07 -41.56
C PRO A 249 -22.53 -2.68 -40.74
N PRO A 250 -23.57 -3.26 -41.38
CA PRO A 250 -24.74 -3.82 -40.69
C PRO A 250 -24.40 -4.85 -39.60
N GLU A 251 -23.35 -5.66 -39.81
CA GLU A 251 -22.86 -6.63 -38.83
C GLU A 251 -22.35 -5.96 -37.56
N ILE A 252 -21.54 -4.91 -37.69
CA ILE A 252 -20.98 -4.16 -36.56
C ILE A 252 -22.09 -3.40 -35.84
N GLN A 253 -23.00 -2.76 -36.59
CA GLN A 253 -24.14 -2.06 -35.99
C GLN A 253 -25.06 -3.01 -35.21
N ALA A 254 -25.34 -4.19 -35.76
CA ALA A 254 -26.14 -5.20 -35.07
C ALA A 254 -25.46 -5.64 -33.77
N THR A 255 -24.17 -6.00 -33.82
CA THR A 255 -23.40 -6.41 -32.64
C THR A 255 -23.35 -5.32 -31.57
N ILE A 256 -23.09 -4.05 -31.93
CA ILE A 256 -23.06 -2.93 -30.97
C ILE A 256 -24.42 -2.76 -30.30
N ASN A 257 -25.52 -2.77 -31.07
CA ASN A 257 -26.84 -2.48 -30.53
C ASN A 257 -27.47 -3.66 -29.78
N SER A 258 -27.10 -4.92 -30.09
CA SER A 258 -27.66 -6.10 -29.42
C SER A 258 -26.81 -6.61 -28.28
N SER A 259 -25.49 -6.71 -28.46
CA SER A 259 -24.61 -7.49 -27.57
C SER A 259 -24.07 -6.67 -26.40
N PHE A 260 -24.15 -5.34 -26.45
CA PHE A 260 -23.67 -4.44 -25.40
C PHE A 260 -24.81 -3.89 -24.51
N THR A 261 -25.87 -4.67 -24.31
CA THR A 261 -26.99 -4.31 -23.45
C THR A 261 -26.97 -5.11 -22.15
N PHE A 262 -26.99 -4.40 -21.03
CA PHE A 262 -26.88 -4.93 -19.68
C PHE A 262 -28.21 -4.84 -18.93
N LEU A 263 -28.40 -5.74 -17.97
CA LEU A 263 -29.48 -5.69 -16.99
C LEU A 263 -28.96 -5.09 -15.69
N ALA A 264 -29.64 -4.07 -15.18
CA ALA A 264 -29.29 -3.38 -13.95
C ALA A 264 -30.39 -3.54 -12.89
N LEU A 265 -29.99 -3.46 -11.62
CA LEU A 265 -30.89 -3.52 -10.46
C LEU A 265 -31.96 -2.42 -10.51
N PRO A 266 -33.19 -2.66 -10.01
CA PRO A 266 -34.23 -1.64 -9.90
C PRO A 266 -33.81 -0.50 -8.97
N GLU A 267 -34.36 0.69 -9.20
CA GLU A 267 -34.05 1.90 -8.41
C GLU A 267 -34.38 1.76 -6.91
N SER A 268 -35.34 0.89 -6.57
CA SER A 268 -35.69 0.57 -5.18
C SER A 268 -34.58 -0.17 -4.42
N LEU A 269 -33.70 -0.88 -5.13
CA LEU A 269 -32.59 -1.63 -4.55
C LEU A 269 -31.26 -0.90 -4.75
N CYS A 270 -31.12 -0.18 -5.86
CA CYS A 270 -29.91 0.57 -6.20
C CYS A 270 -30.29 1.97 -6.71
N PRO A 271 -30.23 3.01 -5.85
CA PRO A 271 -30.70 4.36 -6.17
C PRO A 271 -29.79 5.14 -7.13
N TYR A 272 -28.76 4.50 -7.66
CA TYR A 272 -27.79 5.09 -8.60
C TYR A 272 -28.24 4.93 -10.06
N PRO A 273 -27.59 5.62 -11.02
CA PRO A 273 -27.81 5.40 -12.46
C PRO A 273 -27.61 3.93 -12.83
N ALA A 274 -28.31 3.48 -13.88
CA ALA A 274 -28.31 2.07 -14.27
C ALA A 274 -26.91 1.54 -14.58
N SER A 275 -26.03 2.36 -15.15
CA SER A 275 -24.60 2.10 -15.42
C SER A 275 -23.82 1.61 -14.19
N LYS A 276 -24.13 2.12 -12.99
CA LYS A 276 -23.46 1.79 -11.72
C LYS A 276 -24.16 0.68 -10.94
N CYS A 277 -25.32 0.24 -11.41
CA CYS A 277 -26.16 -0.78 -10.75
C CYS A 277 -26.16 -2.11 -11.52
N ILE A 278 -25.15 -2.35 -12.35
CA ILE A 278 -25.03 -3.57 -13.15
C ILE A 278 -24.30 -4.62 -12.31
N PRO A 279 -24.90 -5.79 -12.10
CA PRO A 279 -24.34 -6.80 -11.24
C PRO A 279 -23.34 -7.68 -12.05
N MET A 280 -22.21 -8.07 -11.45
CA MET A 280 -21.20 -8.92 -12.09
C MET A 280 -21.71 -10.37 -12.29
N PRO A 281 -21.58 -10.98 -13.47
CA PRO A 281 -21.98 -12.37 -13.72
C PRO A 281 -21.21 -13.37 -12.84
N GLY A 282 -21.89 -14.41 -12.35
CA GLY A 282 -21.25 -15.50 -11.58
C GLY A 282 -20.83 -15.14 -10.16
N VAL A 283 -21.10 -13.91 -9.69
CA VAL A 283 -20.78 -13.43 -8.34
C VAL A 283 -22.04 -13.39 -7.48
N GLU A 284 -21.93 -13.78 -6.22
CA GLU A 284 -22.96 -13.63 -5.21
C GLU A 284 -22.49 -12.73 -4.06
N LEU A 285 -23.43 -12.05 -3.42
CA LEU A 285 -23.15 -11.20 -2.27
C LEU A 285 -23.55 -11.96 -1.01
N THR A 286 -22.69 -11.90 -0.01
CA THR A 286 -22.90 -12.51 1.31
C THR A 286 -22.62 -11.49 2.39
N GLU A 287 -23.26 -11.63 3.54
CA GLU A 287 -22.97 -10.75 4.68
C GLU A 287 -21.62 -11.14 5.30
N GLY A 288 -20.67 -10.21 5.29
CA GLY A 288 -19.37 -10.38 5.91
C GLY A 288 -19.27 -9.60 7.23
N MET A 289 -18.71 -8.39 7.16
CA MET A 289 -18.56 -7.48 8.29
C MET A 289 -19.83 -6.61 8.45
N PRO A 290 -20.19 -6.12 9.66
CA PRO A 290 -21.31 -5.20 9.82
C PRO A 290 -21.23 -4.01 8.85
N GLY A 291 -22.23 -3.86 7.99
CA GLY A 291 -22.31 -2.80 6.97
C GLY A 291 -21.54 -3.08 5.67
N HIS A 292 -20.97 -4.26 5.47
CA HIS A 292 -20.23 -4.62 4.25
C HIS A 292 -20.65 -6.00 3.71
N CYS A 293 -20.88 -6.07 2.40
CA CYS A 293 -21.09 -7.33 1.69
C CYS A 293 -19.74 -7.89 1.21
N SER A 294 -19.53 -9.20 1.40
CA SER A 294 -18.43 -9.95 0.80
C SER A 294 -18.86 -10.55 -0.54
N LEU A 295 -17.90 -10.68 -1.44
CA LEU A 295 -18.09 -11.31 -2.75
C LEU A 295 -17.83 -12.82 -2.63
N GLY A 296 -18.76 -13.61 -3.14
CA GLY A 296 -18.63 -15.05 -3.33
C GLY A 296 -18.93 -15.42 -4.79
N LEU A 297 -18.72 -16.68 -5.15
CA LEU A 297 -19.13 -17.21 -6.46
C LEU A 297 -20.50 -17.88 -6.35
N THR A 298 -21.34 -17.73 -7.37
CA THR A 298 -22.57 -18.52 -7.47
C THR A 298 -22.25 -20.00 -7.65
N THR A 299 -23.15 -20.89 -7.23
CA THR A 299 -22.98 -22.35 -7.38
C THR A 299 -22.63 -22.78 -8.81
N THR A 300 -23.21 -22.12 -9.82
CA THR A 300 -22.89 -22.35 -11.23
C THR A 300 -21.45 -21.99 -11.60
N ALA A 301 -20.90 -20.92 -11.04
CA ALA A 301 -19.52 -20.51 -11.26
C ALA A 301 -18.55 -21.37 -10.45
N GLN A 302 -18.93 -21.80 -9.23
CA GLN A 302 -18.15 -22.73 -8.41
C GLN A 302 -17.94 -24.07 -9.09
N ASP A 303 -18.97 -24.61 -9.75
CA ASP A 303 -18.89 -25.89 -10.48
C ASP A 303 -17.91 -25.81 -11.68
N GLN A 304 -17.74 -24.61 -12.26
CA GLN A 304 -16.87 -24.38 -13.42
C GLN A 304 -15.42 -24.10 -13.02
N LEU A 305 -15.21 -23.38 -11.91
CA LEU A 305 -13.88 -23.06 -11.39
C LEU A 305 -13.27 -24.21 -10.56
N GLY A 306 -14.10 -25.06 -9.95
CA GLY A 306 -13.68 -26.09 -9.01
C GLY A 306 -13.49 -25.56 -7.59
N ALA A 307 -13.72 -26.42 -6.59
CA ALA A 307 -13.80 -26.04 -5.17
C ALA A 307 -12.55 -25.32 -4.63
N ALA A 308 -11.35 -25.72 -5.03
CA ALA A 308 -10.11 -25.10 -4.57
C ALA A 308 -9.93 -23.65 -5.06
N LEU A 309 -10.38 -23.36 -6.29
CA LEU A 309 -10.37 -22.01 -6.85
C LEU A 309 -11.53 -21.17 -6.31
N SER A 310 -12.67 -21.79 -5.99
CA SER A 310 -13.78 -21.12 -5.30
C SER A 310 -13.40 -20.65 -3.89
N ASP A 311 -12.72 -21.49 -3.11
CA ASP A 311 -12.24 -21.11 -1.78
C ASP A 311 -11.19 -20.00 -1.85
N ALA A 312 -10.30 -20.07 -2.86
CA ALA A 312 -9.36 -19.00 -3.17
C ALA A 312 -10.06 -17.72 -3.64
N PHE A 313 -11.18 -17.83 -4.36
CA PHE A 313 -11.97 -16.67 -4.78
C PHE A 313 -12.62 -15.99 -3.58
N GLY A 314 -13.19 -16.75 -2.64
CA GLY A 314 -13.74 -16.20 -1.41
C GLY A 314 -12.68 -15.49 -0.56
N SER A 315 -11.46 -16.04 -0.49
CA SER A 315 -10.35 -15.41 0.23
C SER A 315 -9.75 -14.21 -0.50
N LEU A 316 -9.54 -14.28 -1.82
CA LEU A 316 -8.98 -13.20 -2.64
C LEU A 316 -9.98 -12.06 -2.83
N GLY A 317 -11.26 -12.35 -3.04
CA GLY A 317 -12.31 -11.34 -3.10
C GLY A 317 -12.46 -10.62 -1.76
N SER A 318 -12.40 -11.34 -0.63
CA SER A 318 -12.38 -10.67 0.67
C SER A 318 -11.06 -9.90 0.89
N GLN A 319 -9.90 -10.42 0.51
CA GLN A 319 -8.58 -9.79 0.70
C GLN A 319 -8.35 -8.57 -0.19
N ALA A 320 -8.64 -8.62 -1.48
CA ALA A 320 -8.41 -7.53 -2.43
C ALA A 320 -9.21 -6.28 -2.04
N PHE A 321 -10.45 -6.47 -1.59
CA PHE A 321 -11.28 -5.38 -1.07
C PHE A 321 -10.96 -5.05 0.40
N GLN A 322 -10.40 -5.99 1.17
CA GLN A 322 -9.90 -5.71 2.52
C GLN A 322 -8.60 -4.92 2.52
N GLU A 323 -7.72 -5.03 1.53
CA GLU A 323 -6.49 -4.23 1.44
C GLU A 323 -6.80 -2.76 1.20
N GLU A 324 -7.77 -2.47 0.34
CA GLU A 324 -8.28 -1.11 0.17
C GLU A 324 -9.01 -0.64 1.45
N LEU A 325 -9.82 -1.50 2.08
CA LEU A 325 -10.44 -1.23 3.39
C LEU A 325 -9.39 -1.02 4.50
N ALA A 326 -8.24 -1.70 4.42
CA ALA A 326 -7.13 -1.64 5.39
C ALA A 326 -6.33 -0.35 5.25
N SER A 327 -6.20 0.20 4.04
CA SER A 327 -5.59 1.52 3.84
C SER A 327 -6.42 2.66 4.48
N PHE A 328 -7.71 2.42 4.72
CA PHE A 328 -8.65 3.41 5.24
C PHE A 328 -9.14 3.18 6.69
N GLN A 329 -8.79 2.03 7.30
CA GLN A 329 -9.27 1.64 8.63
C GLN A 329 -8.23 1.79 9.76
N THR A 330 -7.19 2.61 9.62
CA THR A 330 -6.13 2.70 10.64
C THR A 330 -6.64 3.02 12.06
N PHE A 331 -7.82 3.64 12.21
CA PHE A 331 -8.46 3.83 13.52
C PHE A 331 -9.69 2.95 13.77
N GLY A 332 -10.49 2.66 12.73
CA GLY A 332 -11.76 1.94 12.86
C GLY A 332 -11.61 0.44 13.12
N SER A 333 -10.74 -0.25 12.37
CA SER A 333 -10.42 -1.66 12.62
C SER A 333 -9.70 -1.84 13.94
N LEU A 334 -8.81 -0.89 14.28
CA LEU A 334 -8.06 -0.89 15.53
C LEU A 334 -8.98 -0.86 16.76
N PHE A 335 -10.04 -0.05 16.75
CA PHE A 335 -11.05 -0.06 17.82
C PHE A 335 -12.02 -1.23 17.74
N GLY A 336 -12.48 -1.62 16.54
CA GLY A 336 -13.39 -2.75 16.36
C GLY A 336 -12.79 -4.08 16.81
N GLU A 337 -11.52 -4.31 16.49
CA GLU A 337 -10.75 -5.46 16.95
C GLU A 337 -10.43 -5.36 18.43
N ALA A 338 -10.15 -4.16 18.96
CA ALA A 338 -9.92 -3.96 20.39
C ALA A 338 -11.15 -4.29 21.25
N PHE A 339 -12.37 -3.99 20.78
CA PHE A 339 -13.60 -4.40 21.48
C PHE A 339 -13.83 -5.92 21.39
N LYS A 340 -13.56 -6.53 20.22
CA LYS A 340 -13.71 -7.98 20.02
C LYS A 340 -12.67 -8.82 20.79
N THR A 341 -11.47 -8.27 20.99
CA THR A 341 -10.36 -8.89 21.75
C THR A 341 -10.21 -8.33 23.17
N GLY A 342 -11.21 -7.60 23.69
CA GLY A 342 -11.14 -6.95 25.00
C GLY A 342 -10.76 -7.92 26.14
N ASP A 343 -11.28 -9.15 26.09
CA ASP A 343 -10.95 -10.20 27.06
C ASP A 343 -9.48 -10.65 26.95
N THR A 344 -8.96 -10.77 25.73
CA THR A 344 -7.55 -11.10 25.47
C THR A 344 -6.63 -9.96 25.90
N PHE A 345 -7.02 -8.71 25.67
CA PHE A 345 -6.28 -7.54 26.11
C PHE A 345 -6.21 -7.48 27.63
N ALA A 346 -7.34 -7.69 28.32
CA ALA A 346 -7.39 -7.73 29.78
C ALA A 346 -6.53 -8.87 30.36
N ALA A 347 -6.61 -10.07 29.78
CA ALA A 347 -5.79 -11.23 30.19
C ALA A 347 -4.30 -11.00 29.96
N THR A 348 -3.93 -10.39 28.83
CA THR A 348 -2.54 -10.04 28.49
C THR A 348 -2.02 -8.95 29.41
N ALA A 349 -2.79 -7.89 29.66
CA ALA A 349 -2.43 -6.82 30.59
C ALA A 349 -2.22 -7.35 32.01
N ALA A 350 -3.10 -8.23 32.50
CA ALA A 350 -2.95 -8.89 33.79
C ALA A 350 -1.70 -9.77 33.82
N SER A 351 -1.44 -10.52 32.75
CA SER A 351 -0.26 -11.38 32.62
C SER A 351 1.04 -10.56 32.57
N CYS A 352 1.09 -9.45 31.83
CA CYS A 352 2.22 -8.52 31.80
C CYS A 352 2.45 -7.87 33.17
N LEU A 353 1.40 -7.55 33.92
CA LEU A 353 1.52 -7.01 35.27
C LEU A 353 2.13 -8.04 36.22
N ILE A 354 1.65 -9.29 36.17
CA ILE A 354 2.17 -10.40 36.99
C ILE A 354 3.62 -10.72 36.60
N ILE A 355 3.92 -10.86 35.30
CA ILE A 355 5.26 -11.13 34.79
C ILE A 355 6.20 -9.98 35.12
N GLY A 356 5.75 -8.73 34.97
CA GLY A 356 6.51 -7.53 35.32
C GLY A 356 6.82 -7.47 36.82
N PHE A 357 5.86 -7.82 37.67
CA PHE A 357 6.06 -7.91 39.12
C PHE A 357 7.08 -8.99 39.48
N VAL A 358 6.94 -10.18 38.88
CA VAL A 358 7.90 -11.29 39.03
C VAL A 358 9.28 -10.88 38.51
N TYR A 359 9.36 -10.18 37.39
CA TYR A 359 10.61 -9.69 36.80
C TYR A 359 11.31 -8.66 37.69
N ILE A 360 10.59 -7.69 38.27
CA ILE A 360 11.16 -6.72 39.22
C ILE A 360 11.72 -7.44 40.46
N ILE A 361 11.06 -8.50 40.94
CA ILE A 361 11.56 -9.32 42.04
C ILE A 361 12.79 -10.15 41.63
N LEU A 362 12.76 -10.77 40.45
CA LEU A 362 13.87 -11.58 39.92
C LEU A 362 15.10 -10.75 39.61
N LEU A 363 14.93 -9.50 39.16
CA LEU A 363 16.03 -8.57 38.93
C LEU A 363 16.89 -8.41 40.18
N ARG A 364 16.32 -8.45 41.40
CA ARG A 364 17.11 -8.43 42.65
C ARG A 364 18.27 -9.44 42.65
N PHE A 365 18.05 -10.64 42.12
CA PHE A 365 19.02 -11.72 42.10
C PHE A 365 19.81 -11.78 40.79
N LEU A 366 19.25 -11.25 39.70
CA LEU A 366 19.78 -11.40 38.34
C LEU A 366 20.32 -10.11 37.71
N VAL A 367 20.27 -8.92 38.35
CA VAL A 367 20.71 -7.63 37.76
C VAL A 367 22.09 -7.76 37.10
N GLY A 368 23.05 -8.41 37.75
CA GLY A 368 24.38 -8.58 37.19
C GLY A 368 24.37 -9.37 35.89
N VAL A 369 23.69 -10.51 35.86
CA VAL A 369 23.56 -11.35 34.65
C VAL A 369 22.81 -10.58 33.57
N CYS A 370 21.67 -9.97 33.89
CA CYS A 370 20.84 -9.21 32.95
C CYS A 370 21.59 -8.06 32.26
N VAL A 371 22.41 -7.30 33.00
CA VAL A 371 23.19 -6.21 32.42
C VAL A 371 24.25 -6.75 31.47
N TRP A 372 25.01 -7.77 31.86
CA TRP A 372 26.05 -8.35 30.99
C TRP A 372 25.46 -9.07 29.77
N THR A 373 24.33 -9.76 29.91
CA THR A 373 23.65 -10.39 28.78
C THR A 373 23.07 -9.36 27.83
N ALA A 374 22.52 -8.24 28.32
CA ALA A 374 22.04 -7.15 27.46
C ALA A 374 23.18 -6.47 26.68
N LEU A 375 24.34 -6.24 27.31
CA LEU A 375 25.52 -5.70 26.63
C LEU A 375 26.03 -6.66 25.54
N LEU A 376 26.04 -7.96 25.81
CA LEU A 376 26.40 -8.98 24.82
C LEU A 376 25.37 -9.08 23.70
N ALA A 377 24.08 -9.03 24.02
CA ALA A 377 23.01 -9.08 23.04
C ALA A 377 23.08 -7.89 22.07
N MET A 378 23.39 -6.68 22.56
CA MET A 378 23.58 -5.50 21.71
C MET A 378 24.77 -5.67 20.75
N LEU A 379 25.87 -6.27 21.22
CA LEU A 379 27.03 -6.59 20.39
C LEU A 379 26.66 -7.62 19.29
N LEU A 380 25.90 -8.65 19.65
CA LEU A 380 25.40 -9.64 18.69
C LEU A 380 24.44 -9.02 17.68
N LEU A 381 23.61 -8.06 18.10
CA LEU A 381 22.71 -7.34 17.20
C LEU A 381 23.48 -6.54 16.17
N PHE A 382 24.55 -5.83 16.55
CA PHE A 382 25.40 -5.13 15.58
C PHE A 382 26.14 -6.10 14.65
N ALA A 383 26.66 -7.22 15.18
CA ALA A 383 27.39 -8.20 14.39
C ALA A 383 26.50 -8.95 13.39
N LEU A 384 25.41 -9.55 13.89
CA LEU A 384 24.44 -10.32 13.10
C LEU A 384 23.58 -9.41 12.23
N GLY A 385 23.15 -8.26 12.75
CA GLY A 385 22.38 -7.27 11.99
C GLY A 385 23.16 -6.71 10.80
N GLY A 386 24.45 -6.39 10.98
CA GLY A 386 25.32 -6.02 9.87
C GLY A 386 25.49 -7.15 8.85
N GLY A 387 25.63 -8.40 9.31
CA GLY A 387 25.71 -9.57 8.44
C GLY A 387 24.44 -9.84 7.63
N ILE A 388 23.27 -9.68 8.25
CA ILE A 388 21.96 -9.83 7.60
C ILE A 388 21.78 -8.73 6.55
N VAL A 389 22.01 -7.47 6.90
CA VAL A 389 21.88 -6.33 5.98
C VAL A 389 22.81 -6.49 4.76
N TYR A 390 24.04 -6.95 5.00
CA TYR A 390 24.98 -7.25 3.92
C TYR A 390 24.48 -8.39 3.01
N ALA A 391 23.98 -9.49 3.57
CA ALA A 391 23.41 -10.60 2.81
C ALA A 391 22.12 -10.19 2.04
N SER A 392 21.29 -9.33 2.63
CA SER A 392 20.07 -8.81 2.01
C SER A 392 20.36 -7.88 0.81
N SER A 393 21.50 -7.20 0.78
CA SER A 393 21.90 -6.37 -0.37
C SER A 393 22.04 -7.16 -1.69
N SER A 394 22.17 -8.48 -1.56
CA SER A 394 22.49 -9.43 -2.62
C SER A 394 21.46 -10.56 -2.77
N GLN A 395 20.30 -10.46 -2.12
CA GLN A 395 19.26 -11.49 -2.14
C GLN A 395 18.48 -11.54 -3.46
N CYS A 396 18.26 -12.76 -3.97
CA CYS A 396 17.42 -13.02 -5.13
C CYS A 396 15.94 -13.12 -4.80
N GLN A 397 15.09 -12.72 -5.75
CA GLN A 397 13.63 -12.80 -5.59
C GLN A 397 13.18 -14.26 -5.53
N GLY A 398 12.50 -14.63 -4.43
CA GLY A 398 11.96 -15.98 -4.19
C GLY A 398 12.89 -16.96 -3.48
N THR A 399 14.09 -16.54 -3.04
CA THR A 399 15.02 -17.36 -2.26
C THR A 399 15.13 -16.89 -0.81
N ASP A 400 15.20 -17.82 0.14
CA ASP A 400 15.40 -17.50 1.55
C ASP A 400 16.80 -16.90 1.80
N LEU A 401 16.90 -16.08 2.84
CA LEU A 401 18.12 -15.36 3.22
C LEU A 401 19.31 -16.30 3.50
N LEU A 402 19.03 -17.49 4.04
CA LEU A 402 20.05 -18.49 4.39
C LEU A 402 20.67 -19.16 3.16
N ASP A 403 19.87 -19.47 2.13
CA ASP A 403 20.36 -20.09 0.90
C ASP A 403 21.21 -19.11 0.07
N THR A 404 20.78 -17.85 0.02
CA THR A 404 21.54 -16.75 -0.59
C THR A 404 22.95 -16.63 0.03
N SER A 405 23.04 -16.75 1.36
CA SER A 405 24.33 -16.63 2.07
C SER A 405 25.31 -17.76 1.74
N TYR A 406 24.81 -18.96 1.45
CA TYR A 406 25.62 -20.11 1.02
C TYR A 406 26.10 -19.95 -0.43
N GLU A 407 25.22 -19.48 -1.33
CA GLU A 407 25.55 -19.26 -2.73
C GLU A 407 26.59 -18.15 -2.95
N MET A 408 26.52 -17.06 -2.18
CA MET A 408 27.53 -15.99 -2.24
C MET A 408 28.92 -16.48 -1.81
N ALA A 409 28.99 -17.33 -0.79
CA ALA A 409 30.25 -17.94 -0.36
C ALA A 409 30.85 -18.83 -1.46
N MET A 410 30.00 -19.52 -2.23
CA MET A 410 30.43 -20.35 -3.36
C MET A 410 30.78 -19.53 -4.62
N ALA A 411 30.04 -18.45 -4.91
CA ALA A 411 30.30 -17.54 -6.04
C ALA A 411 31.62 -16.77 -5.90
N ALA A 412 31.97 -16.36 -4.67
CA ALA A 412 33.28 -15.80 -4.37
C ALA A 412 34.42 -16.79 -4.65
N ALA A 413 34.18 -18.09 -4.43
CA ALA A 413 35.15 -19.14 -4.72
C ALA A 413 35.26 -19.48 -6.22
N THR A 414 34.21 -19.30 -7.02
CA THR A 414 34.17 -19.66 -8.46
C THR A 414 34.53 -18.53 -9.43
N SER A 415 34.44 -17.25 -9.02
CA SER A 415 34.86 -16.10 -9.85
C SER A 415 36.35 -16.10 -10.22
N VAL A 416 37.17 -16.75 -9.38
CA VAL A 416 38.60 -17.01 -9.65
C VAL A 416 38.79 -18.01 -10.81
N GLN A 417 37.78 -18.83 -11.11
CA GLN A 417 37.88 -19.93 -12.06
C GLN A 417 37.38 -19.58 -13.48
N GLN A 418 36.40 -18.70 -13.65
CA GLN A 418 35.87 -18.30 -14.98
C GLN A 418 36.75 -17.31 -15.76
N TYR A 419 37.58 -16.52 -15.07
CA TYR A 419 38.59 -15.68 -15.74
C TYR A 419 39.69 -16.54 -16.38
N SER A 420 39.92 -17.75 -15.84
CA SER A 420 40.95 -18.67 -16.34
C SER A 420 40.53 -19.39 -17.62
N THR A 421 39.25 -19.64 -17.86
CA THR A 421 38.78 -20.40 -19.03
C THR A 421 38.69 -19.56 -20.30
N THR A 422 38.40 -18.27 -20.19
CA THR A 422 38.41 -17.31 -21.33
C THR A 422 39.83 -17.00 -21.81
N LEU A 423 40.80 -16.89 -20.89
CA LEU A 423 42.22 -16.80 -21.24
C LEU A 423 42.75 -18.08 -21.92
N VAL A 424 42.23 -19.25 -21.54
CA VAL A 424 42.60 -20.54 -22.16
C VAL A 424 42.01 -20.68 -23.57
N GLN A 425 40.77 -20.23 -23.82
CA GLN A 425 40.20 -20.21 -25.18
C GLN A 425 40.96 -19.24 -26.11
N GLN A 426 41.35 -18.06 -25.61
CA GLN A 426 42.17 -17.08 -26.36
C GLN A 426 43.54 -17.64 -26.78
N THR A 427 44.14 -18.51 -25.95
CA THR A 427 45.45 -19.11 -26.24
C THR A 427 45.38 -20.29 -27.21
N LEU A 428 44.20 -20.91 -27.39
CA LEU A 428 44.00 -22.06 -28.27
C LEU A 428 43.64 -21.69 -29.71
N GLU A 429 42.97 -20.55 -29.94
CA GLU A 429 42.45 -20.19 -31.28
C GLU A 429 43.25 -19.08 -31.99
N GLY A 430 44.19 -18.42 -31.32
CA GLY A 430 45.16 -17.53 -31.96
C GLY A 430 44.59 -16.29 -32.68
N GLU A 431 43.30 -15.98 -32.49
CA GLU A 431 42.64 -14.77 -32.99
C GLU A 431 42.27 -13.84 -31.83
N SER A 432 42.75 -12.59 -31.91
CA SER A 432 42.37 -11.51 -31.00
C SER A 432 41.14 -10.77 -31.54
N TRP A 433 39.94 -11.23 -31.21
CA TRP A 433 38.74 -10.42 -31.36
C TRP A 433 38.45 -9.68 -30.04
N GLU A 434 38.20 -8.37 -30.12
CA GLU A 434 37.69 -7.61 -28.97
C GLU A 434 36.32 -8.18 -28.60
N VAL A 435 36.14 -8.59 -27.34
CA VAL A 435 34.84 -8.98 -26.82
C VAL A 435 33.93 -7.74 -26.89
N PRO A 436 32.81 -7.76 -27.64
CA PRO A 436 31.97 -6.58 -27.79
C PRO A 436 31.49 -6.08 -26.44
N SER A 437 31.51 -4.77 -26.25
CA SER A 437 31.06 -4.14 -25.02
C SER A 437 29.57 -4.34 -24.84
N GLU A 438 29.19 -4.86 -23.69
CA GLU A 438 27.80 -4.99 -23.24
C GLU A 438 27.31 -3.74 -22.49
N VAL A 439 28.01 -2.60 -22.64
CA VAL A 439 27.64 -1.35 -21.99
C VAL A 439 26.52 -0.67 -22.79
N LEU A 440 25.42 -0.37 -22.11
CA LEU A 440 24.29 0.39 -22.65
C LEU A 440 24.41 1.86 -22.21
N ILE A 441 24.36 2.81 -23.15
CA ILE A 441 24.43 4.25 -22.88
C ILE A 441 23.20 4.93 -23.51
N GLY A 442 22.48 5.75 -22.75
CA GLY A 442 21.29 6.47 -23.24
C GLY A 442 20.15 5.52 -23.64
N ASP A 443 19.59 5.73 -24.83
CA ASP A 443 18.52 4.92 -25.44
C ASP A 443 19.03 3.65 -26.15
N GLY A 444 20.34 3.37 -26.04
CA GLY A 444 20.96 2.20 -26.66
C GLY A 444 21.14 2.29 -28.17
N ALA A 445 21.09 3.49 -28.75
CA ALA A 445 21.33 3.73 -30.18
C ALA A 445 22.69 3.20 -30.68
N ASN A 446 23.71 3.16 -29.81
CA ASN A 446 25.06 2.69 -30.11
C ASN A 446 25.38 1.29 -29.56
N TYR A 447 24.37 0.57 -29.04
CA TYR A 447 24.59 -0.73 -28.42
C TYR A 447 25.00 -1.78 -29.47
N ALA A 448 26.18 -2.37 -29.27
CA ALA A 448 26.77 -3.37 -30.16
C ALA A 448 26.99 -4.73 -29.49
N GLY A 449 26.39 -4.94 -28.31
CA GLY A 449 26.49 -6.21 -27.58
C GLY A 449 25.81 -7.38 -28.30
N MET A 450 25.96 -8.56 -27.72
CA MET A 450 25.56 -9.85 -28.28
C MET A 450 24.24 -10.40 -27.68
N GLN A 451 23.41 -9.59 -27.02
CA GLN A 451 22.10 -10.02 -26.50
C GLN A 451 21.16 -10.48 -27.64
N ARG A 452 20.44 -11.60 -27.43
CA ARG A 452 19.53 -12.24 -28.42
C ARG A 452 18.15 -12.61 -27.86
N ARG A 453 17.82 -12.20 -26.64
CA ARG A 453 16.54 -12.45 -25.99
C ARG A 453 15.92 -11.16 -25.48
N SER A 454 14.59 -11.10 -25.56
CA SER A 454 13.79 -10.01 -24.98
C SER A 454 13.78 -10.06 -23.45
N VAL A 455 13.22 -9.04 -22.82
CA VAL A 455 13.06 -8.94 -21.35
C VAL A 455 12.28 -10.11 -20.75
N GLU A 456 11.32 -10.68 -21.48
CA GLU A 456 10.52 -11.85 -21.05
C GLU A 456 11.09 -13.19 -21.56
N GLY A 457 12.27 -13.16 -22.20
CA GLY A 457 12.99 -14.36 -22.60
C GLY A 457 12.60 -14.94 -23.96
N TYR A 458 11.76 -14.25 -24.74
CA TYR A 458 11.46 -14.67 -26.12
C TYR A 458 12.70 -14.55 -27.01
N ASN A 459 12.83 -15.50 -27.95
CA ASN A 459 13.95 -15.50 -28.89
C ASN A 459 13.72 -14.42 -29.96
N CYS A 460 14.74 -13.59 -30.17
CA CYS A 460 14.72 -12.59 -31.23
C CYS A 460 14.85 -13.26 -32.61
N ILE A 461 14.08 -12.75 -33.58
CA ILE A 461 14.22 -13.12 -35.00
C ILE A 461 15.28 -12.27 -35.69
N GLN A 462 15.74 -12.73 -36.84
CA GLN A 462 16.77 -12.06 -37.62
C GLN A 462 16.24 -10.76 -38.26
N TRP A 463 17.03 -9.70 -38.19
CA TRP A 463 16.74 -8.44 -38.87
C TRP A 463 16.74 -8.63 -40.40
N GLY A 464 15.77 -8.03 -41.09
CA GLY A 464 15.62 -8.15 -42.54
C GLY A 464 15.16 -9.53 -43.04
N LEU A 465 14.60 -10.38 -42.17
CA LEU A 465 14.10 -11.69 -42.55
C LEU A 465 12.87 -11.58 -43.47
N ALA A 466 12.99 -12.08 -44.71
CA ALA A 466 11.93 -12.04 -45.71
C ALA A 466 10.66 -12.79 -45.27
N ASN A 467 9.48 -12.29 -45.64
CA ASN A 467 8.16 -12.81 -45.25
C ASN A 467 7.86 -12.69 -43.75
N THR A 468 8.52 -11.77 -43.04
CA THR A 468 8.22 -11.45 -41.64
C THR A 468 8.09 -9.94 -41.43
N LEU A 469 7.62 -9.52 -40.26
CA LEU A 469 7.51 -8.10 -39.90
C LEU A 469 8.89 -7.40 -39.81
N ALA A 470 9.99 -8.16 -39.77
CA ALA A 470 11.36 -7.67 -39.79
C ALA A 470 11.89 -7.33 -41.21
N GLU A 471 11.16 -7.63 -42.29
CA GLU A 471 11.60 -7.43 -43.68
C GLU A 471 12.00 -5.97 -43.98
N ASN A 472 11.26 -5.02 -43.42
CA ASN A 472 11.52 -3.59 -43.60
C ASN A 472 12.66 -3.05 -42.72
N TYR A 473 13.12 -3.83 -41.73
CA TYR A 473 14.17 -3.45 -40.78
C TYR A 473 15.47 -4.19 -41.13
N SER A 474 16.11 -3.73 -42.20
CA SER A 474 17.36 -4.27 -42.70
C SER A 474 18.49 -3.25 -42.61
N GLN A 475 19.73 -3.73 -42.64
CA GLN A 475 20.92 -2.87 -42.68
C GLN A 475 20.94 -1.91 -43.88
N ALA A 476 20.23 -2.22 -44.96
CA ALA A 476 20.10 -1.33 -46.11
C ALA A 476 19.19 -0.12 -45.83
N ASN A 477 18.18 -0.30 -44.98
CA ASN A 477 17.22 0.74 -44.61
C ASN A 477 17.65 1.54 -43.38
N PHE A 478 18.43 0.91 -42.47
CA PHE A 478 18.93 1.50 -41.24
C PHE A 478 20.46 1.31 -41.12
N PRO A 479 21.25 2.05 -41.91
CA PRO A 479 22.70 1.83 -42.00
C PRO A 479 23.44 2.09 -40.69
N ASP A 480 22.94 3.00 -39.86
CA ASP A 480 23.61 3.44 -38.63
C ASP A 480 23.31 2.56 -37.40
N SER A 481 22.46 1.53 -37.54
CA SER A 481 21.92 0.77 -36.40
C SER A 481 22.48 -0.64 -36.22
N ASN A 482 23.50 -1.02 -37.01
CA ASN A 482 24.20 -2.31 -36.94
C ASN A 482 23.26 -3.52 -36.75
N LEU A 483 22.28 -3.63 -37.67
CA LEU A 483 21.25 -4.66 -37.69
C LEU A 483 21.82 -5.98 -38.21
N THR A 484 22.67 -6.61 -37.39
CA THR A 484 23.34 -7.87 -37.70
C THR A 484 22.68 -9.03 -36.94
N GLY A 485 22.40 -10.14 -37.61
CA GLY A 485 21.86 -11.35 -36.99
C GLY A 485 20.51 -11.11 -36.29
N ASN A 486 20.35 -11.69 -35.10
CA ASN A 486 19.16 -11.53 -34.25
C ASN A 486 19.48 -10.79 -32.94
N PHE A 487 20.47 -9.89 -32.96
CA PHE A 487 20.86 -9.16 -31.77
C PHE A 487 19.87 -8.04 -31.45
N CYS A 488 19.66 -7.75 -30.17
CA CYS A 488 18.84 -6.61 -29.78
C CYS A 488 19.51 -5.29 -30.18
N ARG A 489 18.76 -4.40 -30.82
CA ARG A 489 19.21 -3.12 -31.37
C ARG A 489 18.11 -2.07 -31.22
N ASN A 490 18.45 -0.80 -31.37
CA ASN A 490 17.45 0.26 -31.45
C ASN A 490 17.58 0.99 -32.80
N PRO A 491 16.95 0.48 -33.88
CA PRO A 491 17.02 1.13 -35.18
C PRO A 491 16.27 2.47 -35.22
N TYR A 492 16.93 3.50 -35.78
CA TYR A 492 16.35 4.82 -36.00
C TYR A 492 16.79 5.38 -37.34
N ASN A 493 15.92 6.12 -38.03
CA ASN A 493 16.22 6.76 -39.31
C ASN A 493 16.52 8.24 -39.10
N THR A 494 17.77 8.65 -39.29
CA THR A 494 18.25 10.03 -39.17
C THR A 494 17.76 10.95 -40.30
N SER A 495 17.26 10.40 -41.41
CA SER A 495 16.93 11.12 -42.66
C SER A 495 15.48 11.63 -42.70
N THR A 496 14.59 11.05 -41.90
CA THR A 496 13.19 11.46 -41.74
C THR A 496 13.03 12.06 -40.35
N ALA A 497 13.13 13.39 -40.28
CA ALA A 497 13.11 14.16 -39.04
C ALA A 497 11.71 14.24 -38.40
N THR A 498 11.19 13.11 -37.90
CA THR A 498 10.18 13.11 -36.83
C THR A 498 10.49 11.97 -35.84
N ASP A 499 10.61 12.32 -34.56
CA ASP A 499 10.92 11.46 -33.40
C ASP A 499 9.90 10.32 -33.15
N GLU A 500 8.97 10.06 -34.06
CA GLU A 500 7.73 9.30 -33.80
C GLU A 500 7.89 7.78 -33.89
N THR A 501 9.04 7.28 -34.38
CA THR A 501 9.32 5.84 -34.53
C THR A 501 10.48 5.33 -33.68
N LYS A 502 11.00 6.14 -32.73
CA LYS A 502 12.14 5.77 -31.89
C LYS A 502 11.66 5.06 -30.62
N ALA A 503 12.19 3.86 -30.34
CA ALA A 503 11.88 3.13 -29.11
C ALA A 503 12.72 3.65 -27.92
N GLY A 504 12.24 3.43 -26.69
CA GLY A 504 12.88 3.92 -25.46
C GLY A 504 14.22 3.25 -25.09
N THR A 505 14.46 2.03 -25.57
CA THR A 505 15.70 1.25 -25.34
C THR A 505 15.91 0.22 -26.47
N ILE A 506 16.95 -0.63 -26.37
CA ILE A 506 17.19 -1.73 -27.33
C ILE A 506 16.04 -2.73 -27.36
N TRP A 507 15.66 -3.20 -28.54
CA TRP A 507 14.54 -4.12 -28.76
C TRP A 507 14.82 -5.12 -29.89
N CYS A 508 13.91 -6.08 -30.09
CA CYS A 508 13.95 -7.00 -31.22
C CYS A 508 12.54 -7.46 -31.61
N PHE A 509 12.39 -7.96 -32.84
CA PHE A 509 11.21 -8.74 -33.22
C PHE A 509 11.28 -10.13 -32.60
N THR A 510 10.14 -10.66 -32.15
CA THR A 510 10.05 -11.95 -31.45
C THR A 510 9.59 -13.07 -32.37
N ALA A 511 9.98 -14.30 -32.05
CA ALA A 511 9.60 -15.50 -32.80
C ALA A 511 8.19 -16.04 -32.46
N ASP A 512 7.49 -15.42 -31.51
CA ASP A 512 6.15 -15.81 -31.07
C ASP A 512 5.08 -15.17 -31.97
N GLU A 513 3.97 -15.87 -32.24
CA GLU A 513 2.90 -15.36 -33.11
C GLU A 513 2.02 -14.30 -32.43
N LYS A 514 2.00 -14.25 -31.09
CA LYS A 514 1.16 -13.35 -30.28
C LYS A 514 1.85 -12.04 -29.91
N VAL A 515 3.19 -12.03 -29.92
CA VAL A 515 4.01 -10.85 -29.63
C VAL A 515 4.82 -10.55 -30.88
N THR A 516 4.61 -9.37 -31.47
CA THR A 516 5.32 -9.00 -32.72
C THR A 516 6.75 -8.52 -32.43
N TRP A 517 6.96 -7.73 -31.38
CA TRP A 517 8.26 -7.17 -31.01
C TRP A 517 8.28 -6.84 -29.51
N GLN A 518 9.48 -6.75 -28.91
CA GLN A 518 9.67 -6.44 -27.48
C GLN A 518 11.09 -5.90 -27.16
N GLU A 519 11.25 -5.20 -26.02
CA GLU A 519 12.52 -4.64 -25.51
C GLU A 519 13.51 -5.70 -24.93
N CYS A 520 14.80 -5.34 -24.77
CA CYS A 520 15.91 -6.22 -24.34
C CYS A 520 16.88 -5.62 -23.28
N ARG A 521 17.86 -6.41 -22.75
CA ARG A 521 18.90 -6.00 -21.76
C ARG A 521 20.33 -6.55 -22.02
N PRO A 522 21.45 -5.90 -21.62
CA PRO A 522 22.84 -6.38 -21.87
C PRO A 522 23.40 -7.53 -20.97
N ILE A 523 24.59 -8.09 -21.30
CA ILE A 523 25.23 -9.27 -20.65
C ILE A 523 26.43 -8.90 -19.72
N GLY A 524 26.59 -9.50 -18.52
CA GLY A 524 27.88 -9.50 -17.77
C GLY A 524 28.02 -8.77 -16.41
N VAL A 525 27.04 -8.84 -15.50
CA VAL A 525 27.08 -8.20 -14.17
C VAL A 525 27.53 -9.20 -13.07
N ILE A 526 28.53 -8.86 -12.23
CA ILE A 526 29.25 -9.75 -11.25
C ILE A 526 28.43 -10.09 -9.98
N ARG A 527 27.22 -9.58 -9.87
CA ARG A 527 26.26 -10.02 -8.84
C ARG A 527 25.58 -11.30 -9.36
N PRO A 528 25.08 -12.23 -8.53
CA PRO A 528 24.15 -13.23 -9.05
C PRO A 528 22.99 -12.48 -9.72
N LEU A 529 22.89 -12.54 -11.04
CA LEU A 529 21.75 -12.00 -11.79
C LEU A 529 20.61 -12.96 -11.50
N CYS A 530 19.88 -12.65 -10.45
CA CYS A 530 18.63 -13.30 -10.14
C CYS A 530 17.75 -13.18 -11.40
N GLN A 531 17.47 -14.30 -12.06
CA GLN A 531 16.75 -14.31 -13.35
C GLN A 531 15.39 -13.62 -13.27
N ASN A 532 14.82 -13.55 -12.07
CA ASN A 532 13.54 -12.91 -11.78
C ASN A 532 13.68 -11.50 -11.17
N GLY A 533 14.89 -11.01 -10.86
CA GLY A 533 15.12 -9.75 -10.14
C GLY A 533 15.68 -9.94 -8.72
N TYR A 534 16.28 -8.88 -8.17
CA TYR A 534 16.70 -8.85 -6.76
C TYR A 534 15.49 -8.61 -5.87
N ALA A 535 15.52 -9.11 -4.64
CA ALA A 535 14.49 -8.77 -3.66
C ALA A 535 14.39 -7.25 -3.41
N VAL A 536 15.50 -6.52 -3.59
CA VAL A 536 15.55 -5.05 -3.59
C VAL A 536 15.82 -4.55 -5.03
N PRO A 537 14.83 -3.94 -5.70
CA PRO A 537 14.93 -3.63 -7.12
C PRO A 537 15.88 -2.48 -7.45
N ASP A 538 16.03 -1.49 -6.56
CA ASP A 538 16.88 -0.32 -6.79
C ASP A 538 18.37 -0.58 -6.52
N GLU A 539 19.26 -0.07 -7.38
CA GLU A 539 20.71 -0.19 -7.23
C GLU A 539 21.28 0.74 -6.15
N GLY A 540 20.73 1.96 -6.05
CA GLY A 540 21.14 2.92 -5.02
C GLY A 540 20.89 2.41 -3.61
N VAL A 541 19.71 1.84 -3.37
CA VAL A 541 19.34 1.25 -2.07
C VAL A 541 20.21 0.03 -1.73
N ARG A 542 20.60 -0.80 -2.70
CA ARG A 542 21.51 -1.92 -2.45
C ARG A 542 22.91 -1.46 -2.03
N LEU A 543 23.44 -0.42 -2.66
CA LEU A 543 24.71 0.20 -2.28
C LEU A 543 24.63 0.83 -0.87
N LEU A 544 23.49 1.46 -0.56
CA LEU A 544 23.21 2.02 0.75
C LEU A 544 23.16 0.95 1.84
N LEU A 545 22.51 -0.20 1.59
CA LEU A 545 22.47 -1.34 2.50
C LEU A 545 23.89 -1.85 2.81
N GLU A 546 24.74 -1.96 1.79
CA GLU A 546 26.14 -2.37 1.94
C GLU A 546 26.95 -1.41 2.84
N TYR A 547 26.89 -0.10 2.56
CA TYR A 547 27.53 0.89 3.42
C TYR A 547 26.97 0.88 4.83
N THR A 548 25.66 0.65 4.98
CA THR A 548 25.00 0.55 6.29
C THR A 548 25.56 -0.63 7.09
N ALA A 549 25.82 -1.78 6.46
CA ALA A 549 26.43 -2.94 7.12
C ALA A 549 27.84 -2.61 7.67
N TYR A 550 28.69 -1.93 6.89
CA TYR A 550 30.01 -1.52 7.36
C TYR A 550 29.93 -0.52 8.53
N VAL A 551 29.02 0.44 8.45
CA VAL A 551 28.79 1.40 9.54
C VAL A 551 28.35 0.66 10.81
N LEU A 552 27.47 -0.33 10.71
CA LEU A 552 27.03 -1.13 11.87
C LEU A 552 28.17 -1.91 12.53
N TRP A 553 29.09 -2.49 11.76
CA TRP A 553 30.25 -3.19 12.32
C TRP A 553 31.27 -2.23 12.96
N VAL A 554 31.49 -1.05 12.37
CA VAL A 554 32.33 -0.01 12.98
C VAL A 554 31.72 0.47 14.31
N LEU A 555 30.41 0.73 14.33
CA LEU A 555 29.69 1.09 15.55
C LEU A 555 29.73 -0.03 16.59
N GLY A 556 29.60 -1.29 16.18
CA GLY A 556 29.74 -2.46 17.05
C GLY A 556 31.14 -2.57 17.66
N GLY A 557 32.19 -2.33 16.88
CA GLY A 557 33.57 -2.30 17.37
C GLY A 557 33.82 -1.15 18.37
N LEU A 558 33.30 0.04 18.07
CA LEU A 558 33.36 1.20 18.97
C LEU A 558 32.58 0.94 20.27
N TYR A 559 31.40 0.33 20.16
CA TYR A 559 30.59 -0.08 21.32
C TYR A 559 31.35 -1.06 22.21
N LEU A 560 31.97 -2.09 21.63
CA LEU A 560 32.79 -3.05 22.38
C LEU A 560 33.95 -2.36 23.11
N PHE A 561 34.63 -1.43 22.44
CA PHE A 561 35.69 -0.63 23.05
C PHE A 561 35.18 0.19 24.25
N LEU A 562 34.04 0.87 24.11
CA LEU A 562 33.43 1.63 25.21
C LEU A 562 33.02 0.75 26.39
N VAL A 563 32.46 -0.44 26.13
CA VAL A 563 32.10 -1.40 27.18
C VAL A 563 33.34 -1.85 27.97
N LEU A 564 34.45 -2.14 27.28
CA LEU A 564 35.72 -2.50 27.92
C LEU A 564 36.27 -1.35 28.77
N CYS A 565 36.26 -0.12 28.26
CA CYS A 565 36.71 1.07 29.00
C CYS A 565 35.86 1.39 30.24
N PHE A 566 34.54 1.15 30.20
CA PHE A 566 33.62 1.50 31.29
C PHE A 566 33.25 0.34 32.22
N CYS A 567 33.91 -0.82 32.12
CA CYS A 567 33.68 -1.99 32.98
C CYS A 567 33.60 -1.64 34.49
N GLY A 568 34.46 -0.74 34.98
CA GLY A 568 34.44 -0.28 36.37
C GLY A 568 33.20 0.54 36.74
N ARG A 569 32.73 1.42 35.84
CA ARG A 569 31.51 2.22 36.02
C ARG A 569 30.25 1.35 35.90
N ILE A 570 30.26 0.34 35.03
CA ILE A 570 29.16 -0.64 34.90
C ILE A 570 28.98 -1.41 36.22
N ARG A 571 30.07 -1.82 36.87
CA ARG A 571 30.00 -2.47 38.20
C ARG A 571 29.39 -1.56 39.27
N LEU A 572 29.73 -0.27 39.25
CA LEU A 572 29.12 0.72 40.15
C LEU A 572 27.62 0.88 39.88
N ALA A 573 27.21 0.96 38.61
CA ALA A 573 25.80 1.02 38.23
C ALA A 573 25.02 -0.22 38.67
N ILE A 574 25.60 -1.43 38.55
CA ILE A 574 25.03 -2.68 39.08
C ILE A 574 24.83 -2.57 40.60
N ALA A 575 25.77 -1.97 41.33
CA ALA A 575 25.64 -1.78 42.78
C ALA A 575 24.50 -0.80 43.14
N VAL A 576 24.34 0.30 42.41
CA VAL A 576 23.22 1.24 42.61
C VAL A 576 21.87 0.56 42.38
N ASN A 577 21.74 -0.23 41.31
CA ASN A 577 20.52 -0.98 41.03
C ASN A 577 20.18 -2.01 42.12
N LYS A 578 21.19 -2.63 42.76
CA LYS A 578 20.97 -3.49 43.92
C LYS A 578 20.38 -2.73 45.12
N VAL A 579 20.80 -1.49 45.34
CA VAL A 579 20.23 -0.63 46.40
C VAL A 579 18.80 -0.21 46.07
N ALA A 580 18.51 0.13 44.81
CA ALA A 580 17.14 0.40 44.37
C ALA A 580 16.21 -0.80 44.58
N ALA A 581 16.69 -2.02 44.34
CA ALA A 581 15.93 -3.24 44.62
C ALA A 581 15.64 -3.44 46.12
N ILE A 582 16.55 -3.02 47.02
CA ILE A 582 16.33 -3.06 48.47
C ILE A 582 15.22 -2.07 48.88
N PHE A 583 15.22 -0.86 48.33
CA PHE A 583 14.16 0.13 48.56
C PHE A 583 12.78 -0.45 48.23
N VAL A 584 12.62 -0.96 47.01
CA VAL A 584 11.35 -1.50 46.52
C VAL A 584 10.83 -2.65 47.39
N ALA A 585 11.71 -3.50 47.92
CA ALA A 585 11.34 -4.58 48.83
C ALA A 585 10.87 -4.08 50.21
N GLN A 586 11.38 -2.94 50.67
CA GLN A 586 11.01 -2.35 51.96
C GLN A 586 9.76 -1.46 51.86
N THR A 587 9.47 -0.90 50.69
CA THR A 587 8.30 -0.04 50.43
C THR A 587 7.48 -0.55 49.25
N PRO A 588 6.77 -1.69 49.38
CA PRO A 588 6.06 -2.32 48.26
C PRO A 588 4.91 -1.47 47.71
N GLN A 589 4.35 -0.53 48.50
CA GLN A 589 3.30 0.40 48.07
C GLN A 589 3.70 1.25 46.85
N VAL A 590 5.00 1.51 46.67
CA VAL A 590 5.54 2.28 45.54
C VAL A 590 5.27 1.57 44.20
N MET A 591 5.11 0.24 44.20
CA MET A 591 4.74 -0.51 43.00
C MET A 591 3.30 -0.26 42.54
N LEU A 592 2.43 0.29 43.38
CA LEU A 592 1.05 0.64 42.99
C LEU A 592 0.98 1.97 42.21
N VAL A 593 1.99 2.83 42.32
CA VAL A 593 1.99 4.15 41.66
C VAL A 593 1.85 4.02 40.14
N PRO A 594 2.64 3.21 39.42
CA PRO A 594 2.49 3.04 37.98
C PRO A 594 1.13 2.44 37.58
N VAL A 595 0.56 1.55 38.41
CA VAL A 595 -0.75 0.93 38.15
C VAL A 595 -1.85 1.97 38.21
N ILE A 596 -1.86 2.80 39.25
CA ILE A 596 -2.85 3.88 39.40
C ILE A 596 -2.68 4.91 38.28
N GLN A 597 -1.44 5.29 37.94
CA GLN A 597 -1.18 6.20 36.83
C GLN A 597 -1.70 5.65 35.50
N ALA A 598 -1.52 4.35 35.23
CA ALA A 598 -2.03 3.71 34.04
C ALA A 598 -3.55 3.72 33.99
N LEU A 599 -4.24 3.45 35.11
CA LEU A 599 -5.70 3.53 35.19
C LEU A 599 -6.22 4.95 34.92
N VAL A 600 -5.59 5.96 35.51
CA VAL A 600 -5.92 7.37 35.28
C VAL A 600 -5.68 7.75 33.80
N ALA A 601 -4.57 7.29 33.22
CA ALA A 601 -4.26 7.52 31.82
C ALA A 601 -5.31 6.86 30.89
N VAL A 602 -5.72 5.63 31.15
CA VAL A 602 -6.74 4.91 30.36
C VAL A 602 -8.09 5.63 30.42
N LEU A 603 -8.53 6.05 31.61
CA LEU A 603 -9.77 6.82 31.76
C LEU A 603 -9.71 8.15 31.01
N TRP A 604 -8.58 8.85 31.09
CA TRP A 604 -8.36 10.10 30.37
C TRP A 604 -8.32 9.91 28.85
N ILE A 605 -7.63 8.87 28.36
CA ILE A 605 -7.60 8.49 26.94
C ILE A 605 -9.01 8.17 26.44
N GLY A 606 -9.79 7.39 27.18
CA GLY A 606 -11.16 7.05 26.80
C GLY A 606 -12.07 8.27 26.69
N LEU A 607 -12.01 9.18 27.67
CA LEU A 607 -12.74 10.45 27.63
C LEU A 607 -12.31 11.30 26.42
N TRP A 608 -11.00 11.41 26.18
CA TRP A 608 -10.48 12.19 25.07
C TRP A 608 -10.89 11.60 23.71
N ILE A 609 -10.80 10.27 23.53
CA ILE A 609 -11.24 9.59 22.29
C ILE A 609 -12.70 9.91 22.01
N PHE A 610 -13.56 9.78 23.01
CA PHE A 610 -14.98 10.12 22.89
C PHE A 610 -15.17 11.56 22.40
N CYS A 611 -14.57 12.55 23.08
CA CYS A 611 -14.66 13.95 22.68
C CYS A 611 -14.06 14.23 21.29
N SER A 612 -12.94 13.59 20.97
CA SER A 612 -12.23 13.75 19.70
C SER A 612 -13.04 13.21 18.51
N SER A 613 -13.84 12.17 18.71
CA SER A 613 -14.68 11.58 17.65
C SER A 613 -15.71 12.58 17.12
N PHE A 614 -16.28 13.41 17.99
CA PHE A 614 -17.18 14.49 17.57
C PHE A 614 -16.44 15.57 16.80
N LEU A 615 -15.26 15.98 17.29
CA LEU A 615 -14.44 17.02 16.64
C LEU A 615 -13.96 16.59 15.25
N LEU A 616 -13.49 15.35 15.09
CA LEU A 616 -12.98 14.84 13.81
C LEU A 616 -14.09 14.62 12.77
N SER A 617 -15.32 14.36 13.21
CA SER A 617 -16.46 14.15 12.31
C SER A 617 -16.93 15.42 11.58
N GLN A 618 -16.39 16.60 11.94
CA GLN A 618 -16.78 17.88 11.37
C GLN A 618 -15.92 18.20 10.13
N VAL A 619 -16.36 17.74 8.97
CA VAL A 619 -15.78 18.13 7.68
C VAL A 619 -16.61 19.28 7.08
N PRO A 620 -16.05 20.47 6.86
CA PRO A 620 -16.76 21.57 6.20
C PRO A 620 -17.20 21.19 4.78
N GLU A 621 -18.37 21.64 4.33
CA GLU A 621 -18.87 21.34 2.98
C GLU A 621 -17.95 21.85 1.86
N ASP A 622 -17.23 22.94 2.11
CA ASP A 622 -16.30 23.58 1.18
C ASP A 622 -14.84 23.08 1.33
N TYR A 623 -14.64 21.95 2.02
CA TYR A 623 -13.31 21.40 2.25
C TYR A 623 -12.63 21.02 0.92
N THR A 624 -13.36 20.32 0.04
CA THR A 624 -12.96 19.98 -1.33
C THR A 624 -13.82 20.73 -2.36
N PRO A 625 -13.26 21.12 -3.52
CA PRO A 625 -14.03 21.73 -4.60
C PRO A 625 -15.13 20.79 -5.12
N LYS A 626 -16.25 21.36 -5.58
CA LYS A 626 -17.38 20.62 -6.20
C LYS A 626 -17.30 20.61 -7.74
N ASP A 627 -16.29 21.25 -8.32
CA ASP A 627 -16.10 21.36 -9.76
C ASP A 627 -15.64 20.03 -10.39
N ALA A 628 -15.93 19.85 -11.68
CA ALA A 628 -15.44 18.72 -12.46
C ALA A 628 -14.16 19.09 -13.25
N TYR A 629 -13.23 18.14 -13.38
CA TYR A 629 -11.92 18.31 -14.01
C TYR A 629 -11.75 17.41 -15.23
N ALA A 630 -10.91 17.84 -16.17
CA ALA A 630 -10.72 17.15 -17.45
C ALA A 630 -9.81 15.93 -17.33
N THR A 631 -8.80 15.99 -16.47
CA THR A 631 -7.80 14.91 -16.34
C THR A 631 -7.66 14.45 -14.90
N TYR A 632 -7.31 13.17 -14.73
CA TYR A 632 -6.97 12.61 -13.43
C TYR A 632 -5.81 13.37 -12.77
N ALA A 633 -4.79 13.75 -13.55
CA ALA A 633 -3.64 14.50 -13.05
C ALA A 633 -4.00 15.89 -12.50
N GLU A 634 -5.01 16.56 -13.07
CA GLU A 634 -5.49 17.85 -12.55
C GLU A 634 -6.30 17.68 -11.24
N ALA A 635 -7.13 16.64 -11.18
CA ALA A 635 -7.96 16.35 -10.03
C ALA A 635 -7.14 15.79 -8.85
N PHE A 636 -6.35 14.74 -9.08
CA PHE A 636 -5.61 14.02 -8.05
C PHE A 636 -4.19 14.54 -7.85
N GLY A 637 -3.55 15.05 -8.90
CA GLY A 637 -2.17 15.51 -8.88
C GLY A 637 -1.21 14.56 -9.60
N THR A 638 0.03 15.01 -9.70
CA THR A 638 1.19 14.22 -10.13
C THR A 638 2.09 13.97 -8.92
N PRO A 639 3.10 13.08 -9.00
CA PRO A 639 4.06 12.89 -7.91
C PRO A 639 4.73 14.19 -7.42
N ASP A 640 4.86 15.19 -8.30
CA ASP A 640 5.54 16.45 -8.01
C ASP A 640 4.59 17.59 -7.60
N THR A 641 3.30 17.51 -7.96
CA THR A 641 2.33 18.59 -7.70
C THR A 641 0.98 18.03 -7.23
N PRO A 642 0.48 18.44 -6.05
CA PRO A 642 -0.84 18.02 -5.59
C PRO A 642 -1.95 18.55 -6.52
N GLY A 643 -2.98 17.72 -6.73
CA GLY A 643 -4.14 18.07 -7.54
C GLY A 643 -5.16 18.88 -6.75
N ARG A 644 -6.20 19.35 -7.44
CA ARG A 644 -7.25 20.19 -6.84
C ARG A 644 -8.08 19.50 -5.77
N CYS A 645 -8.16 18.17 -5.81
CA CYS A 645 -8.87 17.36 -4.80
C CYS A 645 -7.98 16.91 -3.64
N THR A 646 -6.66 17.04 -3.79
CA THR A 646 -5.63 16.54 -2.85
C THR A 646 -4.72 17.66 -2.33
N ASP A 647 -5.14 18.91 -2.51
CA ASP A 647 -4.39 20.12 -2.12
C ASP A 647 -4.29 20.33 -0.61
N LYS A 648 -5.15 19.66 0.17
CA LYS A 648 -5.23 19.76 1.64
C LYS A 648 -5.02 18.40 2.30
N TRP A 649 -4.51 18.41 3.52
CA TRP A 649 -4.39 17.23 4.38
C TRP A 649 -5.36 17.31 5.57
N PRO A 650 -6.18 16.27 5.85
CA PRO A 650 -6.31 14.99 5.16
C PRO A 650 -6.80 15.13 3.72
N THR A 651 -6.24 14.33 2.82
CA THR A 651 -6.56 14.40 1.38
C THR A 651 -7.94 13.81 1.10
N GLY A 652 -8.68 14.48 0.23
CA GLY A 652 -9.82 13.87 -0.42
C GLY A 652 -9.36 12.75 -1.37
N PHE A 653 -10.32 12.21 -2.12
CA PHE A 653 -10.03 11.29 -3.21
C PHE A 653 -10.67 11.81 -4.49
N THR A 654 -10.41 11.13 -5.60
CA THR A 654 -10.97 11.50 -6.90
C THR A 654 -11.74 10.32 -7.45
N TYR A 655 -12.92 10.60 -8.00
CA TYR A 655 -13.71 9.58 -8.70
C TYR A 655 -14.13 10.12 -10.06
N LYS A 656 -14.42 9.19 -10.98
CA LYS A 656 -14.88 9.50 -12.32
C LYS A 656 -16.39 9.31 -12.40
N ASP A 657 -17.09 10.35 -12.84
CA ASP A 657 -18.54 10.35 -13.07
C ASP A 657 -18.79 10.40 -14.58
N ASP A 658 -18.79 9.22 -15.22
CA ASP A 658 -18.96 9.10 -16.67
C ASP A 658 -20.36 9.53 -17.15
N ASP A 659 -21.38 9.47 -16.28
CA ASP A 659 -22.76 9.78 -16.63
C ASP A 659 -23.05 11.29 -16.61
N ASN A 660 -22.35 12.06 -15.76
CA ASN A 660 -22.57 13.50 -15.59
C ASN A 660 -21.29 14.32 -15.82
N CYS A 661 -20.64 14.11 -16.97
CA CYS A 661 -19.51 14.92 -17.41
C CYS A 661 -19.96 16.32 -17.87
N ALA A 662 -19.24 17.36 -17.46
CA ALA A 662 -19.48 18.73 -17.93
C ALA A 662 -18.61 19.04 -19.16
N SER A 663 -19.16 19.67 -20.19
CA SER A 663 -18.36 20.19 -21.32
C SER A 663 -18.08 21.67 -21.10
N VAL A 664 -16.80 22.02 -20.92
CA VAL A 664 -16.35 23.41 -20.75
C VAL A 664 -15.39 23.72 -21.88
N ASN A 665 -15.71 24.70 -22.73
CA ASN A 665 -14.88 25.12 -23.87
C ASN A 665 -14.46 23.97 -24.84
N GLY A 666 -15.27 22.91 -24.96
CA GLY A 666 -14.99 21.78 -25.86
C GLY A 666 -14.11 20.68 -25.26
N THR A 667 -13.62 20.83 -24.03
CA THR A 667 -13.03 19.74 -23.24
C THR A 667 -14.08 19.13 -22.31
N VAL A 668 -14.06 17.80 -22.17
CA VAL A 668 -14.99 17.06 -21.30
C VAL A 668 -14.36 16.90 -19.91
N HIS A 669 -15.11 17.27 -18.87
CA HIS A 669 -14.73 17.21 -17.47
C HIS A 669 -15.55 16.13 -16.76
N CYS A 670 -14.96 14.97 -16.50
CA CYS A 670 -15.61 13.82 -15.85
C CYS A 670 -15.09 13.53 -14.43
N TRP A 671 -13.95 14.10 -14.03
CA TRP A 671 -13.32 13.82 -12.75
C TRP A 671 -13.85 14.74 -11.65
N LYS A 672 -14.30 14.18 -10.53
CA LYS A 672 -14.84 14.93 -9.38
C LYS A 672 -14.08 14.60 -8.10
N CYS A 673 -14.14 15.51 -7.12
CA CYS A 673 -13.53 15.31 -5.82
C CYS A 673 -14.47 14.59 -4.85
N GLY A 674 -13.90 13.72 -4.02
CA GLY A 674 -14.49 13.04 -2.86
C GLY A 674 -13.98 13.67 -1.55
N GLN A 675 -14.85 13.93 -0.56
CA GLN A 675 -14.43 14.46 0.73
C GLN A 675 -13.66 13.45 1.59
N PRO A 676 -12.71 13.89 2.43
CA PRO A 676 -12.11 13.04 3.44
C PRO A 676 -13.13 12.70 4.53
N ARG A 677 -12.86 11.63 5.28
CA ARG A 677 -13.74 11.15 6.36
C ARG A 677 -13.68 12.01 7.63
N PHE A 678 -12.55 12.65 7.84
CA PHE A 678 -12.27 13.51 8.98
C PHE A 678 -11.44 14.71 8.53
N ALA A 679 -11.50 15.78 9.31
CA ALA A 679 -10.69 16.96 9.12
C ALA A 679 -10.00 17.35 10.44
N PHE A 680 -8.76 17.81 10.35
CA PHE A 680 -8.04 18.34 11.50
C PHE A 680 -8.21 19.85 11.57
N ASP A 681 -9.15 20.28 12.41
CA ASP A 681 -9.35 21.70 12.69
C ASP A 681 -8.51 22.17 13.89
N TRP A 682 -8.34 23.48 14.04
CA TRP A 682 -7.66 24.10 15.19
C TRP A 682 -8.29 23.66 16.52
N ARG A 683 -9.60 23.40 16.52
CA ARG A 683 -10.37 22.83 17.63
C ARG A 683 -9.80 21.49 18.08
N PHE A 684 -9.57 20.59 17.13
CA PHE A 684 -8.94 19.29 17.40
C PHE A 684 -7.50 19.48 17.88
N ALA A 685 -6.73 20.39 17.27
CA ALA A 685 -5.35 20.66 17.69
C ALA A 685 -5.27 21.15 19.14
N CYS A 686 -6.15 22.05 19.57
CA CYS A 686 -6.26 22.49 20.97
C CYS A 686 -6.60 21.30 21.89
N SER A 687 -7.56 20.47 21.50
CA SER A 687 -7.94 19.28 22.26
C SER A 687 -6.78 18.28 22.40
N PHE A 688 -6.06 18.02 21.31
CA PHE A 688 -4.90 17.13 21.28
C PHE A 688 -3.73 17.66 22.13
N PHE A 689 -3.47 18.97 22.09
CA PHE A 689 -2.46 19.58 22.95
C PHE A 689 -2.78 19.40 24.44
N VAL A 690 -4.04 19.64 24.85
CA VAL A 690 -4.48 19.45 26.24
C VAL A 690 -4.40 17.98 26.66
N PHE A 691 -4.65 17.04 25.74
CA PHE A 691 -4.44 15.61 25.95
C PHE A 691 -2.97 15.28 26.25
N LEU A 692 -2.03 15.76 25.41
CA LEU A 692 -0.60 15.55 25.63
C LEU A 692 -0.12 16.17 26.94
N TRP A 693 -0.59 17.39 27.25
CA TRP A 693 -0.20 18.07 28.49
C TRP A 693 -0.69 17.32 29.74
N ASN A 694 -1.93 16.82 29.75
CA ASN A 694 -2.45 15.99 30.84
C ASN A 694 -1.67 14.67 30.99
N ASN A 695 -1.31 14.02 29.89
CA ASN A 695 -0.48 12.81 29.95
C ASN A 695 0.91 13.10 30.52
N ALA A 696 1.56 14.17 30.08
CA ALA A 696 2.85 14.59 30.62
C ALA A 696 2.76 14.91 32.12
N LEU A 697 1.69 15.60 32.54
CA LEU A 697 1.43 15.90 33.95
C LEU A 697 1.24 14.61 34.78
N ASN A 698 0.45 13.65 34.29
CA ASN A 698 0.25 12.37 34.95
C ASN A 698 1.56 11.61 35.14
N ILE A 699 2.42 11.57 34.11
CA ILE A 699 3.74 10.93 34.18
C ILE A 699 4.63 11.66 35.20
N ALA A 700 4.72 12.98 35.12
CA ALA A 700 5.53 13.80 36.01
C ALA A 700 5.12 13.64 37.49
N LEU A 701 3.81 13.59 37.76
CA LEU A 701 3.28 13.38 39.11
C LEU A 701 3.74 12.05 39.72
N GLY A 702 3.71 10.94 38.97
CA GLY A 702 4.20 9.67 39.52
C GLY A 702 5.72 9.62 39.68
N GLN A 703 6.49 10.21 38.75
CA GLN A 703 7.93 10.34 38.92
C GLN A 703 8.26 11.13 40.19
N PHE A 704 7.54 12.23 40.43
CA PHE A 704 7.69 13.04 41.64
C PHE A 704 7.35 12.23 42.91
N ILE A 705 6.23 11.50 42.93
CA ILE A 705 5.82 10.67 44.07
C ILE A 705 6.87 9.60 44.39
N ILE A 706 7.40 8.91 43.36
CA ILE A 706 8.44 7.89 43.53
C ILE A 706 9.73 8.52 44.04
N ALA A 707 10.17 9.63 43.45
CA ALA A 707 11.39 10.33 43.85
C ALA A 707 11.31 10.84 45.30
N ALA A 708 10.17 11.42 45.70
CA ALA A 708 9.93 11.86 47.07
C ALA A 708 9.96 10.68 48.05
N SER A 709 9.37 9.54 47.66
CA SER A 709 9.36 8.30 48.47
C SER A 709 10.77 7.72 48.62
N VAL A 710 11.57 7.70 47.56
CA VAL A 710 12.97 7.26 47.58
C VAL A 710 13.80 8.18 48.47
N ALA A 711 13.65 9.49 48.33
CA ALA A 711 14.38 10.46 49.15
C ALA A 711 14.05 10.28 50.64
N ALA A 712 12.77 10.19 51.00
CA ALA A 712 12.33 9.95 52.37
C ALA A 712 12.94 8.65 52.93
N TRP A 713 12.91 7.55 52.16
CA TRP A 713 13.50 6.29 52.58
C TRP A 713 15.02 6.34 52.71
N PHE A 714 15.71 7.00 51.77
CA PHE A 714 17.17 7.06 51.74
C PHE A 714 17.74 7.78 52.97
N PHE A 715 17.15 8.92 53.33
CA PHE A 715 17.56 9.74 54.48
C PHE A 715 17.04 9.25 55.83
N THR A 716 16.13 8.26 55.87
CA THR A 716 15.69 7.64 57.12
C THR A 716 16.84 6.83 57.75
N PRO A 717 17.12 6.94 59.07
CA PRO A 717 18.15 6.13 59.73
C PRO A 717 17.91 4.62 59.56
N ASN A 718 18.96 3.83 59.35
CA ASN A 718 18.85 2.39 59.05
C ASN A 718 18.05 1.59 60.10
N ARG A 719 18.07 2.01 61.38
CA ARG A 719 17.31 1.38 62.48
C ARG A 719 15.78 1.58 62.39
N LEU A 720 15.33 2.54 61.58
CA LEU A 720 13.92 2.90 61.38
C LEU A 720 13.39 2.46 60.00
N LYS A 721 14.27 2.05 59.07
CA LYS A 721 13.85 1.56 57.73
C LYS A 721 13.00 0.30 57.86
N GLY A 722 11.79 0.32 57.29
CA GLY A 722 10.85 -0.81 57.31
C GLY A 722 9.88 -0.84 58.49
N ARG A 723 9.98 0.07 59.48
CA ARG A 723 8.91 0.31 60.46
C ARG A 723 7.92 1.30 59.84
N ARG A 724 6.64 0.91 59.72
CA ARG A 724 5.56 1.77 59.22
C ARG A 724 5.55 3.08 60.02
N GLY A 725 5.82 4.19 59.34
CA GLY A 725 5.35 5.52 59.72
C GLY A 725 3.95 5.73 59.17
#